data_AF-A0A2N1UA37-F1
#
_entry.id   AF-A0A2N1UA37-F1
#
_cell.length_a   1.000
_cell.length_b   1.000
_cell.length_c   1.000
_cell.angle_alpha   90.00
_cell.angle_beta   90.00
_cell.angle_gamma   90.00
#
_symmetry.space_group_name_H-M   'P 1'
#
loop_
_entity.id
_entity.type
_entity.pdbx_description
1 polymer ?
#
loop_
_entity_poly.entity_id
_entity_poly.type
_entity_poly.pdbx_seq_one_letter_code
_entity_poly.pdbx_strand_id
1 'polypeptide(L)'
;MNKNPEKESFTSRSGQLIRWLLAVLCLTGVPAALVFFAVYRFYTVSEDDLKLTFKAQLQRAANEAAGTLDQEAFWSRLFFEQFSSFEREKTEPASILAWLDTIQKQFPGAFEFIAWSHEGDELTKTFSDEYSTEDWQQVFSYFTSNTGFMVNYQHRDHDLAKVREILGPQLIPTMMGAQNDPERYALAWLDSSFKRPPITRYFISTIAVVIRYDLEKLRQRSGLQYILQKFADNSRLTLGIVSVETDLPQIIWKSGDISASGLSQQILAQCETGSHNFLELPRHYLGYLFLAPGQRIFAIADKKYDSFAIFWRSLLTATIYLGLMLPFLRYTWNTMVAGRPGRANIKTRLAFLFLFACGIPLLAMVVVSHEHNLQMRRTMIAEAHQSSTDMILSFDRRFLSFLDNDAVTIDQIIDNWARQLKSSNELTAANAEDIDQLLKPFKTGNYFVVASDSNILIDRGDVFVLKGNLDSASIDRAKTKIKREITTIVESDVIAANLVGKKIMSDLNRVEISGPILSKLEIIAESLLQQTMLEMTNSVIGNLGSINNWGFGRINDLSFIKMISVFTPGIVDYTVMVFWRPILSQTRFINKAIPLTNRNPHGYKLIARNRFNDQYVPEIGSQAADLRKFASRLGARPTEEIELINFAGEDYIAVGFNGSNVSLFQIIALYPLRNIDRIINQQKTQLLLFVLFSIILAASLAQILAKSFVEPLQALRNGALAIENREFSHRINGVGKDEFGEIATIFNEIMVGFSELEVARIVQDSLFPPPGFEHGDFNIYGKSISMSELGGDYLDFFAIDERHFAVLTGDVAGHGVGAALIMAMAKAGILSSPHLLHAPAELMLALHRMIMASKGSNQKKIMTFQYLYLDSNSGTGLYSNAGACSPMLIKADRSASELTLAGPALGAFSKAEYQASNIEFGAGEAIVFYTDGIVEARSQSGEEIGYDGFKKILQTSYDSDPQIFYQNIYAAYSRHIGSEEAQDDLTLIVTIRKSTGNTEENSPKA
;
A
#
# COMPACT_ATOMS: atom_id res chain seq x y z
N MET A 1 42.62 46.53 -27.33
CA MET A 1 41.38 45.77 -27.05
C MET A 1 41.73 44.65 -26.08
N ASN A 2 41.52 44.88 -24.78
CA ASN A 2 41.65 43.87 -23.72
C ASN A 2 40.29 43.22 -23.49
N LYS A 3 40.22 41.89 -23.50
CA LYS A 3 39.07 41.12 -23.01
C LYS A 3 39.51 40.31 -21.79
N ASN A 4 38.93 40.66 -20.63
CA ASN A 4 38.97 39.90 -19.38
C ASN A 4 38.35 38.50 -19.56
N PRO A 5 38.93 37.47 -18.92
CA PRO A 5 38.22 36.27 -18.54
C PRO A 5 38.20 36.15 -17.00
N GLU A 6 37.08 36.51 -16.36
CA GLU A 6 36.74 35.98 -15.04
C GLU A 6 35.29 35.48 -15.08
N LYS A 7 35.15 34.18 -15.29
CA LYS A 7 33.98 33.39 -14.95
C LYS A 7 34.44 32.30 -13.97
N GLU A 8 34.68 32.70 -12.72
CA GLU A 8 34.67 31.77 -11.59
C GLU A 8 33.30 31.83 -10.93
N SER A 9 32.43 30.89 -11.27
CA SER A 9 31.32 30.52 -10.39
C SER A 9 31.33 29.02 -10.24
N PHE A 10 31.22 28.55 -8.99
CA PHE A 10 31.11 27.16 -8.49
C PHE A 10 32.22 26.61 -7.57
N THR A 11 33.37 27.27 -7.39
CA THR A 11 34.44 26.82 -6.45
C THR A 11 34.53 27.62 -5.14
N SER A 12 33.76 28.70 -4.99
CA SER A 12 33.75 29.53 -3.78
C SER A 12 33.14 28.82 -2.56
N ARG A 13 33.54 29.25 -1.35
CA ARG A 13 33.01 28.75 -0.06
C ARG A 13 31.48 28.86 0.03
N SER A 14 30.88 29.84 -0.64
CA SER A 14 29.42 30.00 -0.75
C SER A 14 28.78 28.92 -1.63
N GLY A 15 29.43 28.49 -2.72
CA GLY A 15 28.95 27.40 -3.57
C GLY A 15 28.97 26.04 -2.85
N GLN A 16 29.97 25.77 -2.02
CA GLN A 16 30.03 24.54 -1.21
C GLN A 16 28.92 24.50 -0.16
N LEU A 17 28.60 25.65 0.44
CA LEU A 17 27.54 25.80 1.43
C LEU A 17 26.14 25.55 0.83
N ILE A 18 25.89 26.06 -0.38
CA ILE A 18 24.64 25.83 -1.12
C ILE A 18 24.46 24.34 -1.45
N ARG A 19 25.52 23.65 -1.91
CA ARG A 19 25.47 22.21 -2.20
C ARG A 19 25.16 21.39 -0.95
N TRP A 20 25.77 21.75 0.18
CA TRP A 20 25.48 21.10 1.45
C TRP A 20 24.03 21.33 1.88
N LEU A 21 23.52 22.57 1.81
CA LEU A 21 22.12 22.88 2.12
C LEU A 21 21.13 22.07 1.26
N LEU A 22 21.37 21.95 -0.04
CA LEU A 22 20.55 21.12 -0.93
C LEU A 22 20.61 19.64 -0.54
N ALA A 23 21.80 19.12 -0.21
CA ALA A 23 21.93 17.75 0.26
C ALA A 23 21.20 17.52 1.60
N VAL A 24 21.28 18.46 2.54
CA VAL A 24 20.55 18.41 3.82
C VAL A 24 19.03 18.39 3.57
N LEU A 25 18.53 19.27 2.70
CA LEU A 25 17.12 19.35 2.37
C LEU A 25 16.60 18.02 1.79
N CYS A 26 17.31 17.45 0.80
CA CYS A 26 16.90 16.21 0.15
C CYS A 26 17.05 14.98 1.06
N LEU A 27 18.16 14.88 1.80
CA LEU A 27 18.50 13.65 2.53
C LEU A 27 17.92 13.61 3.96
N THR A 28 17.58 14.76 4.54
CA THR A 28 17.06 14.84 5.92
C THR A 28 15.76 15.62 6.04
N GLY A 29 15.61 16.72 5.31
CA GLY A 29 14.40 17.56 5.37
C GLY A 29 13.15 16.85 4.83
N VAL A 30 13.22 16.35 3.59
CA VAL A 30 12.08 15.65 2.94
C VAL A 30 11.63 14.41 3.74
N PRO A 31 12.53 13.52 4.18
CA PRO A 31 12.14 12.41 5.06
C PRO A 31 11.51 12.85 6.40
N ALA A 32 11.99 13.93 7.03
CA ALA A 32 11.39 14.43 8.27
C ALA A 32 9.95 14.91 8.06
N ALA A 33 9.68 15.58 6.93
CA ALA A 33 8.32 15.95 6.54
C ALA A 33 7.43 14.72 6.31
N LEU A 34 7.95 13.67 5.65
CA LEU A 34 7.21 12.41 5.48
C LEU A 34 6.83 11.76 6.82
N VAL A 35 7.76 11.73 7.78
CA VAL A 35 7.47 11.22 9.14
C VAL A 35 6.38 12.05 9.82
N PHE A 36 6.44 13.38 9.71
CA PHE A 36 5.41 14.27 10.23
C PHE A 36 4.02 13.92 9.65
N PHE A 37 3.90 13.85 8.33
CA PHE A 37 2.63 13.56 7.66
C PHE A 37 2.11 12.16 7.98
N ALA A 38 2.99 11.15 8.07
CA ALA A 38 2.60 9.79 8.42
C ALA A 38 1.99 9.71 9.83
N VAL A 39 2.63 10.34 10.82
CA VAL A 39 2.13 10.36 12.21
C VAL A 39 0.85 11.20 12.32
N TYR A 40 0.79 12.33 11.62
CA TYR A 40 -0.41 13.17 11.57
C TYR A 40 -1.60 12.35 11.06
N ARG A 41 -1.41 11.63 9.95
CA ARG A 41 -2.44 10.78 9.35
C ARG A 41 -2.86 9.60 10.22
N PHE A 42 -1.92 9.01 10.97
CA PHE A 42 -2.23 7.95 11.92
C PHE A 42 -3.24 8.40 12.99
N TYR A 43 -3.00 9.57 13.60
CA TYR A 43 -3.91 10.09 14.63
C TYR A 43 -5.25 10.56 14.04
N THR A 44 -5.27 11.17 12.86
CA THR A 44 -6.53 11.55 12.20
C THR A 44 -7.38 10.32 11.87
N VAL A 45 -6.77 9.24 11.37
CA VAL A 45 -7.47 7.98 11.11
C VAL A 45 -8.05 7.37 12.38
N SER A 46 -7.34 7.47 13.51
CA SER A 46 -7.86 7.01 14.80
C SER A 46 -9.07 7.82 15.29
N GLU A 47 -9.15 9.11 14.96
CA GLU A 47 -10.32 9.94 15.27
C GLU A 47 -11.50 9.61 14.35
N ASP A 48 -11.25 9.41 13.06
CA ASP A 48 -12.30 9.04 12.10
C ASP A 48 -12.97 7.69 12.45
N ASP A 49 -12.20 6.73 12.97
CA ASP A 49 -12.72 5.45 13.46
C ASP A 49 -13.65 5.62 14.67
N LEU A 50 -13.33 6.55 15.57
CA LEU A 50 -14.17 6.90 16.71
C LEU A 50 -15.47 7.59 16.26
N LYS A 51 -15.40 8.48 15.26
CA LYS A 51 -16.60 9.11 14.65
C LYS A 51 -17.54 8.06 14.05
N LEU A 52 -17.00 7.08 13.33
CA LEU A 52 -17.80 6.01 12.73
C LEU A 52 -18.49 5.17 13.81
N THR A 53 -17.75 4.77 14.84
CA THR A 53 -18.29 4.01 15.98
C THR A 53 -19.41 4.79 16.69
N PHE A 54 -19.22 6.10 16.88
CA PHE A 54 -20.23 6.97 17.50
C PHE A 54 -21.52 7.05 16.67
N LYS A 55 -21.41 7.30 15.36
CA LYS A 55 -22.58 7.36 14.46
C LYS A 55 -23.37 6.04 14.49
N ALA A 56 -22.67 4.92 14.44
CA ALA A 56 -23.25 3.59 14.54
C ALA A 56 -24.05 3.37 15.84
N GLN A 57 -23.47 3.73 16.99
CA GLN A 57 -24.15 3.61 18.28
C GLN A 57 -25.37 4.51 18.39
N LEU A 58 -25.30 5.75 17.91
CA LEU A 58 -26.45 6.66 17.89
C LEU A 58 -27.58 6.13 17.00
N GLN A 59 -27.28 5.60 15.81
CA GLN A 59 -28.29 5.00 14.94
C GLN A 59 -28.96 3.79 15.62
N ARG A 60 -28.19 2.97 16.35
CA ARG A 60 -28.74 1.85 17.13
C ARG A 60 -29.72 2.35 18.19
N ALA A 61 -29.34 3.37 18.96
CA ALA A 61 -30.24 3.99 19.93
C ALA A 61 -31.52 4.54 19.28
N ALA A 62 -31.40 5.20 18.13
CA ALA A 62 -32.54 5.73 17.37
C ALA A 62 -33.50 4.62 16.89
N ASN A 63 -32.95 3.49 16.43
CA ASN A 63 -33.72 2.35 15.95
C ASN A 63 -34.46 1.62 17.08
N GLU A 64 -33.82 1.43 18.24
CA GLU A 64 -34.47 0.87 19.43
C GLU A 64 -35.57 1.79 19.94
N ALA A 65 -35.31 3.09 19.98
CA ALA A 65 -36.29 4.11 20.33
C ALA A 65 -37.50 4.13 19.39
N ALA A 66 -37.28 4.05 18.07
CA ALA A 66 -38.36 4.06 17.08
C ALA A 66 -39.36 2.91 17.29
N GLY A 67 -38.87 1.72 17.68
CA GLY A 67 -39.70 0.56 17.99
C GLY A 67 -40.61 0.71 19.21
N THR A 68 -40.40 1.75 20.03
CA THR A 68 -41.21 2.06 21.22
C THR A 68 -42.12 3.27 21.04
N LEU A 69 -42.20 3.85 19.84
CA LEU A 69 -43.11 4.96 19.57
C LEU A 69 -44.58 4.54 19.69
N ASP A 70 -44.89 3.31 19.32
CA ASP A 70 -46.19 2.69 19.58
C ASP A 70 -46.26 2.19 21.03
N GLN A 71 -46.99 2.92 21.87
CA GLN A 71 -47.10 2.62 23.30
C GLN A 71 -47.97 1.38 23.56
N GLU A 72 -49.00 1.11 22.74
CA GLU A 72 -49.81 -0.10 22.88
C GLU A 72 -48.97 -1.34 22.61
N ALA A 73 -48.18 -1.30 21.53
CA ALA A 73 -47.26 -2.39 21.18
C ALA A 73 -46.14 -2.53 22.22
N PHE A 74 -45.58 -1.43 22.73
CA PHE A 74 -44.57 -1.46 23.79
C PHE A 74 -45.08 -2.19 25.04
N TRP A 75 -46.23 -1.78 25.58
CA TRP A 75 -46.78 -2.36 26.80
C TRP A 75 -47.20 -3.82 26.62
N SER A 76 -47.93 -4.11 25.54
CA SER A 76 -48.36 -5.47 25.23
C SER A 76 -47.15 -6.41 25.10
N ARG A 77 -46.11 -5.96 24.39
CA ARG A 77 -44.88 -6.73 24.21
C ARG A 77 -44.10 -6.94 25.50
N LEU A 78 -43.92 -5.87 26.30
CA LEU A 78 -43.19 -5.93 27.58
C LEU A 78 -43.79 -6.99 28.50
N PHE A 79 -45.11 -6.95 28.69
CA PHE A 79 -45.79 -7.90 29.56
C PHE A 79 -45.87 -9.29 28.94
N PHE A 80 -46.23 -9.42 27.66
CA PHE A 80 -46.31 -10.72 27.00
C PHE A 80 -44.98 -11.49 27.04
N GLU A 81 -43.85 -10.83 26.69
CA GLU A 81 -42.53 -11.47 26.72
C GLU A 81 -42.16 -11.91 28.14
N GLN A 82 -42.43 -11.08 29.15
CA GLN A 82 -42.11 -11.41 30.53
C GLN A 82 -42.99 -12.54 31.08
N PHE A 83 -44.31 -12.47 30.90
CA PHE A 83 -45.25 -13.51 31.35
C PHE A 83 -44.99 -14.84 30.64
N SER A 84 -44.59 -14.81 29.36
CA SER A 84 -44.15 -16.01 28.65
C SER A 84 -42.87 -16.60 29.25
N SER A 85 -41.94 -15.77 29.73
CA SER A 85 -40.77 -16.24 30.48
C SER A 85 -41.17 -16.85 31.81
N PHE A 86 -42.04 -16.19 32.57
CA PHE A 86 -42.54 -16.70 33.84
C PHE A 86 -43.24 -18.05 33.70
N GLU A 87 -44.00 -18.26 32.64
CA GLU A 87 -44.65 -19.55 32.38
C GLU A 87 -43.65 -20.65 31.97
N ARG A 88 -42.61 -20.32 31.18
CA ARG A 88 -41.54 -21.27 30.85
C ARG A 88 -40.73 -21.68 32.06
N GLU A 89 -40.47 -20.72 32.96
CA GLU A 89 -39.68 -20.90 34.17
C GLU A 89 -40.51 -21.39 35.36
N LYS A 90 -41.85 -21.43 35.23
CA LYS A 90 -42.80 -21.74 36.31
C LYS A 90 -42.57 -20.87 37.56
N THR A 91 -42.38 -19.57 37.35
CA THR A 91 -42.07 -18.61 38.40
C THR A 91 -43.19 -18.50 39.44
N GLU A 92 -42.83 -18.44 40.73
CA GLU A 92 -43.78 -18.35 41.84
C GLU A 92 -44.55 -17.01 41.85
N PRO A 93 -45.83 -16.99 42.29
CA PRO A 93 -46.67 -15.78 42.30
C PRO A 93 -46.04 -14.59 43.03
N ALA A 94 -45.35 -14.81 44.14
CA ALA A 94 -44.72 -13.75 44.93
C ALA A 94 -43.64 -12.98 44.14
N SER A 95 -42.82 -13.68 43.36
CA SER A 95 -41.79 -13.06 42.51
C SER A 95 -42.40 -12.26 41.35
N ILE A 96 -43.52 -12.74 40.81
CA ILE A 96 -44.26 -12.04 39.73
C ILE A 96 -44.85 -10.74 40.27
N LEU A 97 -45.49 -10.78 41.45
CA LEU A 97 -46.04 -9.58 42.10
C LEU A 97 -44.94 -8.57 42.45
N ALA A 98 -43.77 -9.01 42.92
CA ALA A 98 -42.63 -8.15 43.18
C ALA A 98 -42.08 -7.49 41.90
N TRP A 99 -42.09 -8.21 40.77
CA TRP A 99 -41.74 -7.64 39.47
C TRP A 99 -42.77 -6.59 39.02
N LEU A 100 -44.07 -6.86 39.14
CA LEU A 100 -45.13 -5.90 38.82
C LEU A 100 -45.02 -4.61 39.66
N ASP A 101 -44.76 -4.73 40.96
CA ASP A 101 -44.51 -3.58 41.85
C ASP A 101 -43.28 -2.77 41.41
N THR A 102 -42.21 -3.44 40.98
CA THR A 102 -41.00 -2.79 40.44
C THR A 102 -41.32 -1.99 39.17
N ILE A 103 -42.12 -2.55 38.26
CA ILE A 103 -42.53 -1.87 37.03
C ILE A 103 -43.49 -0.72 37.33
N GLN A 104 -44.41 -0.83 38.30
CA GLN A 104 -45.26 0.28 38.73
C GLN A 104 -44.45 1.45 39.32
N LYS A 105 -43.38 1.15 40.08
CA LYS A 105 -42.46 2.18 40.59
C LYS A 105 -41.69 2.89 39.47
N GLN A 106 -41.35 2.18 38.39
CA GLN A 106 -40.69 2.75 37.21
C GLN A 106 -41.65 3.58 36.36
N PHE A 107 -42.93 3.21 36.31
CA PHE A 107 -43.97 3.89 35.54
C PHE A 107 -45.19 4.29 36.40
N PRO A 108 -45.04 5.29 37.30
CA PRO A 108 -46.09 5.64 38.26
C PRO A 108 -47.41 6.02 37.57
N GLY A 109 -48.48 5.30 37.90
CA GLY A 109 -49.83 5.53 37.37
C GLY A 109 -50.04 5.15 35.91
N ALA A 110 -49.07 4.51 35.24
CA ALA A 110 -49.24 4.09 33.84
C ALA A 110 -50.18 2.89 33.67
N PHE A 111 -50.18 2.01 34.68
CA PHE A 111 -51.08 0.86 34.72
C PHE A 111 -51.37 0.44 36.16
N GLU A 112 -52.48 -0.25 36.31
CA GLU A 112 -52.93 -0.92 37.51
C GLU A 112 -53.19 -2.40 37.18
N PHE A 113 -53.24 -3.26 38.19
CA PHE A 113 -53.52 -4.66 37.96
C PHE A 113 -54.32 -5.29 39.10
N ILE A 114 -54.94 -6.41 38.79
CA ILE A 114 -55.45 -7.38 39.76
C ILE A 114 -54.84 -8.73 39.45
N ALA A 115 -54.53 -9.48 40.50
CA ALA A 115 -53.92 -10.78 40.41
C ALA A 115 -54.69 -11.79 41.27
N TRP A 116 -54.92 -12.98 40.71
CA TRP A 116 -55.57 -14.10 41.37
C TRP A 116 -54.68 -15.33 41.41
N SER A 117 -54.88 -16.16 42.43
CA SER A 117 -54.35 -17.52 42.50
C SER A 117 -54.89 -18.38 41.36
N HIS A 118 -54.31 -19.56 41.14
CA HIS A 118 -54.88 -20.52 40.20
C HIS A 118 -56.33 -20.92 40.56
N GLU A 119 -56.67 -20.88 41.86
CA GLU A 119 -58.01 -21.18 42.38
C GLU A 119 -58.95 -19.96 42.38
N GLY A 120 -58.50 -18.79 41.93
CA GLY A 120 -59.33 -17.58 41.81
C GLY A 120 -59.44 -16.75 43.09
N ASP A 121 -58.60 -17.00 44.10
CA ASP A 121 -58.47 -16.13 45.28
C ASP A 121 -57.73 -14.86 44.90
N GLU A 122 -58.25 -13.69 45.30
CA GLU A 122 -57.59 -12.41 45.06
C GLU A 122 -56.29 -12.32 45.86
N LEU A 123 -55.15 -12.22 45.17
CA LEU A 123 -53.83 -12.07 45.78
C LEU A 123 -53.49 -10.60 46.02
N THR A 124 -53.79 -9.75 45.03
CA THR A 124 -53.49 -8.32 45.07
C THR A 124 -54.37 -7.59 44.05
N LYS A 125 -54.94 -6.45 44.45
CA LYS A 125 -55.66 -5.51 43.58
C LYS A 125 -55.07 -4.11 43.79
N THR A 126 -54.62 -3.46 42.71
CA THR A 126 -54.11 -2.08 42.75
C THR A 126 -55.10 -1.07 42.16
N PHE A 127 -56.26 -1.51 41.65
CA PHE A 127 -57.28 -0.62 41.10
C PHE A 127 -57.97 0.20 42.20
N SER A 128 -58.19 1.49 41.95
CA SER A 128 -59.21 2.27 42.67
C SER A 128 -60.49 2.29 41.83
N ASP A 129 -61.49 1.48 42.20
CA ASP A 129 -62.81 1.46 41.56
C ASP A 129 -63.96 1.22 42.55
N GLU A 130 -65.20 1.37 42.07
CA GLU A 130 -66.44 1.19 42.86
C GLU A 130 -66.88 -0.28 43.02
N TYR A 131 -66.15 -1.23 42.41
CA TYR A 131 -66.56 -2.63 42.31
C TYR A 131 -65.93 -3.49 43.41
N SER A 132 -66.73 -4.38 43.99
CA SER A 132 -66.32 -5.30 45.05
C SER A 132 -65.41 -6.44 44.56
N THR A 133 -64.82 -7.21 45.48
CA THR A 133 -64.09 -8.44 45.14
C THR A 133 -64.99 -9.48 44.47
N GLU A 134 -66.26 -9.58 44.87
CA GLU A 134 -67.26 -10.48 44.27
C GLU A 134 -67.58 -10.08 42.82
N ASP A 135 -67.65 -8.78 42.54
CA ASP A 135 -67.84 -8.24 41.18
C ASP A 135 -66.65 -8.62 40.27
N TRP A 136 -65.42 -8.47 40.76
CA TRP A 136 -64.22 -8.85 40.01
C TRP A 136 -64.03 -10.38 39.89
N GLN A 137 -64.61 -11.17 40.79
CA GLN A 137 -64.70 -12.63 40.60
C GLN A 137 -65.59 -13.02 39.41
N GLN A 138 -66.61 -12.22 39.07
CA GLN A 138 -67.38 -12.43 37.83
C GLN A 138 -66.50 -12.24 36.58
N VAL A 139 -65.60 -11.25 36.61
CA VAL A 139 -64.64 -11.00 35.52
C VAL A 139 -63.64 -12.15 35.38
N PHE A 140 -63.08 -12.63 36.50
CA PHE A 140 -62.20 -13.80 36.51
C PHE A 140 -62.92 -15.03 35.94
N SER A 141 -64.17 -15.28 36.37
CA SER A 141 -65.00 -16.39 35.88
C SER A 141 -65.31 -16.28 34.39
N TYR A 142 -65.57 -15.07 33.87
CA TYR A 142 -65.72 -14.82 32.42
C TYR A 142 -64.42 -15.08 31.63
N PHE A 143 -63.25 -14.72 32.18
CA PHE A 143 -61.98 -14.93 31.50
C PHE A 143 -61.50 -16.38 31.53
N THR A 144 -61.81 -17.13 32.58
CA THR A 144 -61.53 -18.58 32.63
C THR A 144 -62.48 -19.38 31.74
N SER A 145 -63.70 -18.87 31.51
CA SER A 145 -64.69 -19.50 30.63
C SER A 145 -64.47 -19.24 29.13
N ASN A 146 -63.66 -18.25 28.76
CA ASN A 146 -63.24 -17.98 27.38
C ASN A 146 -61.77 -18.34 27.20
N THR A 147 -61.48 -19.38 26.41
CA THR A 147 -60.14 -19.97 26.12
C THR A 147 -58.98 -19.20 26.77
N GLY A 148 -58.56 -19.69 27.94
CA GLY A 148 -57.52 -19.07 28.76
C GLY A 148 -56.21 -18.91 27.99
N PHE A 149 -55.52 -17.79 28.25
CA PHE A 149 -54.15 -17.58 27.78
C PHE A 149 -53.23 -18.62 28.44
N MET A 150 -52.27 -19.17 27.67
CA MET A 150 -51.22 -20.16 28.00
C MET A 150 -51.61 -21.46 28.72
N VAL A 151 -52.61 -21.45 29.61
CA VAL A 151 -53.07 -22.57 30.43
C VAL A 151 -54.60 -22.51 30.58
N ASN A 152 -55.25 -23.66 30.52
CA ASN A 152 -56.69 -23.76 30.77
C ASN A 152 -56.98 -23.75 32.27
N TYR A 153 -57.86 -22.84 32.68
CA TYR A 153 -58.44 -22.80 34.02
C TYR A 153 -59.78 -23.55 34.05
N GLN A 154 -60.24 -23.94 35.23
CA GLN A 154 -61.60 -24.51 35.36
C GLN A 154 -62.66 -23.46 35.05
N HIS A 155 -63.63 -23.85 34.23
CA HIS A 155 -64.77 -23.01 33.86
C HIS A 155 -65.65 -22.71 35.09
N ARG A 156 -66.09 -21.46 35.22
CA ARG A 156 -66.99 -20.99 36.28
C ARG A 156 -68.12 -20.16 35.68
N ASP A 157 -69.31 -20.29 36.26
CA ASP A 157 -70.47 -19.48 35.87
C ASP A 157 -70.21 -18.00 36.16
N HIS A 158 -70.77 -17.13 35.32
CA HIS A 158 -70.60 -15.68 35.41
C HIS A 158 -71.82 -14.92 34.88
N ASP A 159 -72.05 -13.72 35.39
CA ASP A 159 -73.03 -12.77 34.85
C ASP A 159 -72.38 -11.83 33.82
N LEU A 160 -72.64 -12.09 32.54
CA LEU A 160 -72.12 -11.27 31.44
C LEU A 160 -72.56 -9.80 31.51
N ALA A 161 -73.75 -9.49 32.03
CA ALA A 161 -74.21 -8.11 32.18
C ALA A 161 -73.31 -7.37 33.18
N LYS A 162 -72.99 -8.01 34.31
CA LYS A 162 -72.08 -7.46 35.31
C LYS A 162 -70.65 -7.32 34.79
N VAL A 163 -70.15 -8.30 34.03
CA VAL A 163 -68.81 -8.21 33.42
C VAL A 163 -68.75 -7.06 32.39
N ARG A 164 -69.79 -6.85 31.59
CA ARG A 164 -69.91 -5.68 30.70
C ARG A 164 -70.04 -4.37 31.46
N GLU A 165 -70.69 -4.38 32.61
CA GLU A 165 -70.75 -3.24 33.53
C GLU A 165 -69.38 -2.91 34.14
N ILE A 166 -68.42 -3.83 34.20
CA ILE A 166 -67.07 -3.55 34.75
C ILE A 166 -66.07 -3.22 33.62
N LEU A 167 -65.97 -4.09 32.62
CA LEU A 167 -64.94 -4.00 31.59
C LEU A 167 -65.29 -3.08 30.42
N GLY A 168 -66.57 -3.08 30.03
CA GLY A 168 -67.07 -2.24 28.96
C GLY A 168 -68.23 -2.90 28.20
N PRO A 169 -69.14 -2.10 27.62
CA PRO A 169 -70.31 -2.61 26.91
C PRO A 169 -69.96 -3.40 25.64
N GLN A 170 -68.75 -3.21 25.08
CA GLN A 170 -68.29 -3.85 23.85
C GLN A 170 -67.46 -5.11 24.13
N LEU A 171 -67.63 -5.73 25.30
CA LEU A 171 -66.95 -6.98 25.62
C LEU A 171 -67.40 -8.13 24.70
N ILE A 172 -66.51 -8.49 23.78
CA ILE A 172 -66.67 -9.60 22.82
C ILE A 172 -65.41 -10.48 22.87
N PRO A 173 -65.53 -11.82 22.90
CA PRO A 173 -64.39 -12.73 23.04
C PRO A 173 -63.25 -12.51 22.03
N THR A 174 -63.57 -12.15 20.78
CA THR A 174 -62.60 -11.92 19.69
C THR A 174 -61.64 -10.77 19.98
N MET A 175 -62.10 -9.71 20.66
CA MET A 175 -61.28 -8.53 20.97
C MET A 175 -60.18 -8.82 22.01
N MET A 176 -60.34 -9.90 22.77
CA MET A 176 -59.37 -10.34 23.77
C MET A 176 -58.25 -11.20 23.16
N GLY A 177 -58.37 -11.62 21.89
CA GLY A 177 -57.38 -12.47 21.22
C GLY A 177 -56.11 -11.72 20.80
N ALA A 178 -56.23 -10.43 20.43
CA ALA A 178 -55.12 -9.65 19.86
C ALA A 178 -54.03 -9.27 20.88
N GLN A 179 -54.36 -9.23 22.18
CA GLN A 179 -53.41 -8.96 23.27
C GLN A 179 -52.32 -10.02 23.37
N ASN A 180 -52.67 -11.24 22.97
CA ASN A 180 -51.86 -12.43 23.11
C ASN A 180 -51.30 -12.91 21.77
N ASP A 181 -51.56 -12.16 20.70
CA ASP A 181 -50.99 -12.42 19.38
C ASP A 181 -49.74 -11.55 19.24
N PRO A 182 -48.54 -12.14 19.30
CA PRO A 182 -47.31 -11.38 19.14
C PRO A 182 -47.15 -10.79 17.73
N GLU A 183 -47.98 -11.19 16.76
CA GLU A 183 -48.08 -10.55 15.45
C GLU A 183 -48.80 -9.19 15.49
N ARG A 184 -49.60 -8.93 16.54
CA ARG A 184 -50.52 -7.79 16.61
C ARG A 184 -50.22 -6.84 17.78
N TYR A 185 -49.84 -7.37 18.95
CA TYR A 185 -49.56 -6.63 20.19
C TYR A 185 -50.49 -5.42 20.40
N ALA A 186 -51.79 -5.69 20.57
CA ALA A 186 -52.80 -4.66 20.76
C ALA A 186 -53.51 -4.79 22.10
N LEU A 187 -53.83 -3.67 22.74
CA LEU A 187 -54.65 -3.67 23.94
C LEU A 187 -56.12 -3.98 23.58
N ALA A 188 -56.91 -4.58 24.48
CA ALA A 188 -58.35 -4.64 24.24
C ALA A 188 -59.03 -3.35 24.67
N TRP A 189 -59.63 -2.71 23.67
CA TRP A 189 -60.49 -1.55 23.82
C TRP A 189 -61.94 -2.02 23.90
N LEU A 190 -62.51 -2.05 25.10
CA LEU A 190 -63.83 -2.61 25.36
C LEU A 190 -64.93 -1.54 25.50
N ASP A 191 -64.57 -0.28 25.26
CA ASP A 191 -65.43 0.89 25.36
C ASP A 191 -64.99 1.99 24.37
N SER A 192 -65.75 2.17 23.29
CA SER A 192 -65.49 3.22 22.28
C SER A 192 -65.76 4.63 22.79
N SER A 193 -66.42 4.79 23.95
CA SER A 193 -66.59 6.11 24.57
C SER A 193 -65.33 6.58 25.33
N PHE A 194 -64.29 5.73 25.39
CA PHE A 194 -63.03 5.98 26.09
C PHE A 194 -63.20 6.32 27.59
N LYS A 195 -64.35 5.97 28.20
CA LYS A 195 -64.58 6.16 29.63
C LYS A 195 -63.88 5.08 30.44
N ARG A 196 -63.73 3.88 29.87
CA ARG A 196 -63.01 2.78 30.49
C ARG A 196 -61.65 2.58 29.86
N PRO A 197 -60.62 2.26 30.67
CA PRO A 197 -59.28 2.14 30.14
C PRO A 197 -59.13 0.79 29.41
N PRO A 198 -58.25 0.72 28.41
CA PRO A 198 -57.96 -0.54 27.74
C PRO A 198 -57.28 -1.51 28.71
N ILE A 199 -57.40 -2.81 28.43
CA ILE A 199 -56.89 -3.87 29.30
C ILE A 199 -56.03 -4.88 28.55
N THR A 200 -55.20 -5.61 29.30
CA THR A 200 -54.59 -6.88 28.91
C THR A 200 -54.83 -7.94 29.99
N ARG A 201 -54.76 -9.22 29.61
CA ARG A 201 -54.89 -10.34 30.56
C ARG A 201 -53.84 -11.41 30.32
N TYR A 202 -53.23 -11.88 31.40
CA TYR A 202 -52.20 -12.92 31.38
C TYR A 202 -52.56 -13.99 32.41
N PHE A 203 -53.06 -15.12 31.92
CA PHE A 203 -53.36 -16.31 32.72
C PHE A 203 -52.20 -17.28 32.49
N ILE A 204 -51.49 -17.68 33.55
CA ILE A 204 -50.39 -18.65 33.48
C ILE A 204 -50.60 -19.74 34.53
N SER A 205 -49.74 -20.76 34.56
CA SER A 205 -49.96 -21.91 35.46
C SER A 205 -49.95 -21.54 36.95
N THR A 206 -49.29 -20.44 37.33
CA THR A 206 -49.10 -20.04 38.73
C THR A 206 -50.01 -18.90 39.19
N ILE A 207 -50.38 -17.97 38.29
CA ILE A 207 -51.13 -16.75 38.63
C ILE A 207 -51.96 -16.28 37.42
N ALA A 208 -53.10 -15.64 37.67
CA ALA A 208 -53.86 -14.93 36.66
C ALA A 208 -53.81 -13.43 36.93
N VAL A 209 -53.48 -12.62 35.92
CA VAL A 209 -53.34 -11.16 36.06
C VAL A 209 -54.14 -10.44 35.00
N VAL A 210 -54.87 -9.41 35.39
CA VAL A 210 -55.49 -8.45 34.47
C VAL A 210 -54.88 -7.08 34.72
N ILE A 211 -54.42 -6.44 33.65
CA ILE A 211 -53.75 -5.15 33.67
C ILE A 211 -54.65 -4.12 32.99
N ARG A 212 -54.84 -2.97 33.64
CA ARG A 212 -55.60 -1.81 33.14
C ARG A 212 -54.63 -0.66 32.92
N TYR A 213 -54.69 -0.02 31.77
CA TYR A 213 -53.75 1.03 31.39
C TYR A 213 -54.38 2.40 31.43
N ASP A 214 -53.72 3.38 32.04
CA ASP A 214 -54.23 4.75 32.05
C ASP A 214 -54.12 5.40 30.66
N LEU A 215 -55.22 6.00 30.20
CA LEU A 215 -55.38 6.54 28.85
C LEU A 215 -54.49 7.77 28.59
N GLU A 216 -54.32 8.65 29.59
CA GLU A 216 -53.48 9.84 29.44
C GLU A 216 -52.00 9.47 29.49
N LYS A 217 -51.63 8.55 30.38
CA LYS A 217 -50.26 8.04 30.53
C LYS A 217 -49.82 7.18 29.36
N LEU A 218 -50.71 6.40 28.76
CA LEU A 218 -50.44 5.67 27.51
C LEU A 218 -50.03 6.61 26.36
N ARG A 219 -50.52 7.86 26.35
CA ARG A 219 -50.11 8.87 25.36
C ARG A 219 -48.76 9.50 25.68
N GLN A 220 -48.34 9.48 26.94
CA GLN A 220 -47.01 9.91 27.35
C GLN A 220 -46.02 8.81 26.93
N ARG A 221 -45.11 9.12 26.00
CA ARG A 221 -44.12 8.19 25.40
C ARG A 221 -43.07 7.70 26.42
N SER A 222 -43.52 7.04 27.47
CA SER A 222 -42.74 6.65 28.64
C SER A 222 -41.83 5.46 28.33
N GLY A 223 -42.27 4.54 27.46
CA GLY A 223 -41.43 3.43 26.99
C GLY A 223 -40.16 3.89 26.23
N LEU A 224 -40.24 5.03 25.54
CA LEU A 224 -39.12 5.63 24.82
C LEU A 224 -37.99 6.06 25.76
N GLN A 225 -38.33 6.72 26.86
CA GLN A 225 -37.36 7.17 27.85
C GLN A 225 -36.67 5.98 28.53
N TYR A 226 -37.43 4.93 28.85
CA TYR A 226 -36.90 3.71 29.46
C TYR A 226 -35.85 3.01 28.60
N ILE A 227 -36.15 2.78 27.31
CA ILE A 227 -35.22 2.13 26.39
C ILE A 227 -33.96 2.98 26.19
N LEU A 228 -34.12 4.30 26.01
CA LEU A 228 -32.97 5.18 25.83
C LEU A 228 -32.09 5.29 27.07
N GLN A 229 -32.66 5.27 28.28
CA GLN A 229 -31.86 5.23 29.51
C GLN A 229 -31.06 3.92 29.58
N LYS A 230 -31.72 2.78 29.34
CA LYS A 230 -31.05 1.47 29.34
C LYS A 230 -29.92 1.39 28.30
N PHE A 231 -30.10 2.01 27.13
CA PHE A 231 -29.05 2.10 26.13
C PHE A 231 -27.91 3.02 26.59
N ALA A 232 -28.24 4.18 27.17
CA ALA A 232 -27.26 5.12 27.71
C ALA A 232 -26.41 4.47 28.81
N ASP A 233 -27.01 3.72 29.73
CA ASP A 233 -26.29 3.06 30.83
C ASP A 233 -25.30 1.98 30.33
N ASN A 234 -25.60 1.35 29.19
CA ASN A 234 -24.74 0.34 28.56
C ASN A 234 -23.76 0.92 27.54
N SER A 235 -23.90 2.20 27.19
CA SER A 235 -23.03 2.90 26.25
C SER A 235 -22.24 3.99 26.98
N ARG A 236 -21.16 4.49 26.38
CA ARG A 236 -20.47 5.70 26.90
C ARG A 236 -21.07 6.97 26.31
N LEU A 237 -22.35 6.93 25.91
CA LEU A 237 -23.03 8.01 25.22
C LEU A 237 -24.00 8.71 26.17
N THR A 238 -24.00 10.04 26.10
CA THR A 238 -25.08 10.82 26.67
C THR A 238 -26.15 11.01 25.59
N LEU A 239 -27.34 10.46 25.82
CA LEU A 239 -28.48 10.51 24.89
C LEU A 239 -29.53 11.51 25.35
N GLY A 240 -30.33 12.00 24.42
CA GLY A 240 -31.50 12.78 24.75
C GLY A 240 -32.49 12.93 23.61
N ILE A 241 -33.66 13.47 23.92
CA ILE A 241 -34.75 13.69 22.99
C ILE A 241 -34.99 15.19 22.86
N VAL A 242 -35.16 15.65 21.63
CA VAL A 242 -35.44 17.04 21.27
C VAL A 242 -36.82 17.12 20.61
N SER A 243 -37.65 18.05 21.09
CA SER A 243 -38.88 18.46 20.42
C SER A 243 -38.59 19.62 19.46
N VAL A 244 -39.18 19.55 18.27
CA VAL A 244 -39.08 20.54 17.19
C VAL A 244 -40.45 21.15 16.86
N GLU A 245 -41.41 21.00 17.76
CA GLU A 245 -42.77 21.56 17.60
C GLU A 245 -42.81 23.09 17.79
N THR A 246 -41.78 23.65 18.42
CA THR A 246 -41.58 25.09 18.65
C THR A 246 -40.53 25.65 17.69
N ASP A 247 -40.56 26.97 17.42
CA ASP A 247 -39.59 27.67 16.53
C ASP A 247 -38.12 27.41 16.89
N LEU A 248 -37.82 27.12 18.16
CA LEU A 248 -36.51 26.70 18.66
C LEU A 248 -36.60 25.26 19.19
N PRO A 249 -35.69 24.35 18.79
CA PRO A 249 -35.70 22.98 19.30
C PRO A 249 -35.42 22.93 20.81
N GLN A 250 -36.23 22.17 21.56
CA GLN A 250 -36.12 22.04 23.02
C GLN A 250 -35.79 20.61 23.44
N ILE A 251 -34.83 20.46 24.35
CA ILE A 251 -34.50 19.16 24.95
C ILE A 251 -35.60 18.78 25.95
N ILE A 252 -36.35 17.73 25.64
CA ILE A 252 -37.44 17.22 26.49
C ILE A 252 -36.98 16.11 27.44
N TRP A 253 -35.86 15.45 27.13
CA TRP A 253 -35.29 14.42 28.00
C TRP A 253 -33.78 14.22 27.72
N LYS A 254 -33.03 13.80 28.75
CA LYS A 254 -31.59 13.49 28.66
C LYS A 254 -31.20 12.41 29.67
N SER A 255 -30.25 11.54 29.31
CA SER A 255 -29.79 10.44 30.17
C SER A 255 -28.71 10.83 31.18
N GLY A 256 -27.98 11.92 30.94
CA GLY A 256 -26.84 12.36 31.75
C GLY A 256 -26.71 13.88 31.81
N ASP A 257 -25.66 14.37 32.49
CA ASP A 257 -25.36 15.80 32.47
C ASP A 257 -24.73 16.22 31.13
N ILE A 258 -25.22 17.34 30.61
CA ILE A 258 -24.86 17.90 29.30
C ILE A 258 -24.24 19.31 29.46
N SER A 259 -24.20 19.84 30.67
CA SER A 259 -23.75 21.22 30.97
C SER A 259 -22.35 21.53 30.41
N ALA A 260 -21.41 20.57 30.46
CA ALA A 260 -20.04 20.73 29.99
C ALA A 260 -19.84 20.50 28.47
N SER A 261 -20.89 20.07 27.75
CA SER A 261 -20.78 19.67 26.33
C SER A 261 -20.67 20.86 25.35
N GLY A 262 -21.13 22.04 25.78
CA GLY A 262 -21.31 23.20 24.90
C GLY A 262 -22.58 23.14 24.03
N LEU A 263 -23.45 22.14 24.22
CA LEU A 263 -24.72 22.01 23.50
C LEU A 263 -25.68 23.15 23.89
N SER A 264 -26.16 23.91 22.90
CA SER A 264 -27.16 24.96 23.06
C SER A 264 -28.34 24.75 22.11
N GLN A 265 -29.49 25.37 22.41
CA GLN A 265 -30.67 25.33 21.53
C GLN A 265 -30.37 25.88 20.11
N GLN A 266 -29.41 26.82 19.99
CA GLN A 266 -28.97 27.35 18.70
C GLN A 266 -28.23 26.31 17.86
N ILE A 267 -27.40 25.47 18.48
CA ILE A 267 -26.71 24.37 17.78
C ILE A 267 -27.73 23.34 17.28
N LEU A 268 -28.76 23.02 18.07
CA LEU A 268 -29.84 22.14 17.65
C LEU A 268 -30.67 22.74 16.49
N ALA A 269 -30.94 24.06 16.52
CA ALA A 269 -31.59 24.76 15.41
C ALA A 269 -30.74 24.74 14.13
N GLN A 270 -29.41 24.79 14.26
CA GLN A 270 -28.48 24.63 13.14
C GLN A 270 -28.53 23.21 12.56
N CYS A 271 -28.71 22.18 13.38
CA CYS A 271 -28.92 20.81 12.91
C CYS A 271 -30.18 20.71 12.03
N GLU A 272 -31.31 21.27 12.47
CA GLU A 272 -32.58 21.23 11.73
C GLU A 272 -32.50 22.03 10.42
N THR A 273 -32.06 23.29 10.48
CA THR A 273 -32.02 24.17 9.30
C THR A 273 -31.05 23.68 8.22
N GLY A 274 -29.93 23.08 8.63
CA GLY A 274 -28.94 22.54 7.69
C GLY A 274 -29.09 21.04 7.38
N SER A 275 -30.09 20.35 7.94
CA SER A 275 -30.22 18.88 7.84
C SER A 275 -28.95 18.11 8.23
N HIS A 276 -28.21 18.62 9.23
CA HIS A 276 -26.98 18.00 9.70
C HIS A 276 -27.32 16.88 10.69
N ASN A 277 -27.07 15.63 10.29
CA ASN A 277 -27.24 14.48 11.20
C ASN A 277 -26.06 14.31 12.18
N PHE A 278 -24.99 15.07 11.97
CA PHE A 278 -23.75 15.00 12.74
C PHE A 278 -23.00 16.34 12.68
N LEU A 279 -22.48 16.78 13.82
CA LEU A 279 -21.68 18.00 13.99
C LEU A 279 -20.48 17.74 14.89
N GLU A 280 -19.37 18.40 14.56
CA GLU A 280 -18.15 18.35 15.37
C GLU A 280 -18.05 19.59 16.25
N LEU A 281 -18.21 19.41 17.56
CA LEU A 281 -17.96 20.45 18.56
C LEU A 281 -16.47 20.45 18.94
N PRO A 282 -15.95 21.49 19.61
CA PRO A 282 -14.52 21.59 19.94
C PRO A 282 -13.99 20.39 20.74
N ARG A 283 -14.78 19.85 21.69
CA ARG A 283 -14.40 18.71 22.55
C ARG A 283 -15.28 17.48 22.39
N HIS A 284 -16.37 17.58 21.63
CA HIS A 284 -17.38 16.54 21.56
C HIS A 284 -17.84 16.30 20.13
N TYR A 285 -18.36 15.11 19.87
CA TYR A 285 -19.16 14.80 18.70
C TYR A 285 -20.63 14.89 19.07
N LEU A 286 -21.42 15.61 18.26
CA LEU A 286 -22.87 15.68 18.38
C LEU A 286 -23.47 14.93 17.21
N GLY A 287 -24.29 13.94 17.49
CA GLY A 287 -25.13 13.31 16.48
C GLY A 287 -26.59 13.65 16.74
N TYR A 288 -27.37 13.79 15.68
CA TYR A 288 -28.73 14.30 15.72
C TYR A 288 -29.57 13.62 14.64
N LEU A 289 -30.61 12.87 15.01
CA LEU A 289 -31.35 12.02 14.07
C LEU A 289 -32.86 12.18 14.19
N PHE A 290 -33.55 11.94 13.08
CA PHE A 290 -35.00 11.82 13.03
C PHE A 290 -35.49 10.60 13.81
N LEU A 291 -36.37 10.85 14.79
CA LEU A 291 -37.06 9.80 15.54
C LEU A 291 -38.53 9.68 15.10
N ALA A 292 -39.29 10.77 15.18
CA ALA A 292 -40.70 10.84 14.82
C ALA A 292 -41.06 12.25 14.32
N PRO A 293 -42.24 12.47 13.71
CA PRO A 293 -42.73 13.83 13.44
C PRO A 293 -42.66 14.68 14.72
N GLY A 294 -42.04 15.86 14.63
CA GLY A 294 -41.83 16.76 15.78
C GLY A 294 -40.75 16.33 16.79
N GLN A 295 -40.12 15.16 16.66
CA GLN A 295 -39.14 14.65 17.63
C GLN A 295 -37.83 14.16 17.00
N ARG A 296 -36.74 14.37 17.73
CA ARG A 296 -35.38 13.99 17.37
C ARG A 296 -34.67 13.33 18.53
N ILE A 297 -33.69 12.50 18.21
CA ILE A 297 -32.76 11.94 19.18
C ILE A 297 -31.38 12.56 18.96
N PHE A 298 -30.68 12.88 20.03
CA PHE A 298 -29.28 13.29 19.96
C PHE A 298 -28.39 12.41 20.84
N ALA A 299 -27.12 12.32 20.46
CA ALA A 299 -26.06 11.73 21.27
C ALA A 299 -24.86 12.67 21.36
N ILE A 300 -24.10 12.56 22.45
CA ILE A 300 -22.84 13.26 22.65
C ILE A 300 -21.76 12.24 23.03
N ALA A 301 -20.57 12.37 22.42
CA ALA A 301 -19.37 11.62 22.78
C ALA A 301 -18.12 12.51 22.82
N ASP A 302 -17.15 12.15 23.66
CA ASP A 302 -15.89 12.88 23.82
C ASP A 302 -14.91 12.61 22.67
N LYS A 303 -14.20 13.65 22.22
CA LYS A 303 -13.05 13.51 21.31
C LYS A 303 -11.85 12.93 22.06
N LYS A 304 -11.07 12.04 21.43
CA LYS A 304 -9.87 11.44 22.05
C LYS A 304 -8.63 12.33 21.85
N TYR A 305 -8.53 13.01 20.71
CA TYR A 305 -7.49 13.96 20.35
C TYR A 305 -8.11 15.18 19.66
N ASP A 306 -7.67 16.37 20.04
CA ASP A 306 -7.94 17.59 19.28
C ASP A 306 -6.88 17.78 18.17
N SER A 307 -7.23 18.49 17.10
CA SER A 307 -6.38 18.84 15.96
C SER A 307 -5.03 19.41 16.40
N PHE A 308 -5.02 20.21 17.47
CA PHE A 308 -3.79 20.76 18.03
C PHE A 308 -2.89 19.69 18.64
N ALA A 309 -3.45 18.72 19.37
CA ALA A 309 -2.69 17.63 19.97
C ALA A 309 -2.10 16.69 18.90
N ILE A 310 -2.83 16.45 17.82
CA ILE A 310 -2.37 15.67 16.65
C ILE A 310 -1.15 16.34 16.02
N PHE A 311 -1.21 17.65 15.80
CA PHE A 311 -0.11 18.43 15.23
C PHE A 311 1.17 18.31 16.07
N TRP A 312 1.10 18.57 17.38
CA TRP A 312 2.28 18.56 18.24
C TRP A 312 2.93 17.18 18.41
N ARG A 313 2.13 16.11 18.50
CA ARG A 313 2.67 14.73 18.55
C ARG A 313 3.40 14.37 17.25
N SER A 314 2.88 14.84 16.12
CA SER A 314 3.50 14.65 14.80
C SER A 314 4.81 15.43 14.69
N LEU A 315 4.82 16.69 15.16
CA LEU A 315 5.99 17.55 15.18
C LEU A 315 7.09 16.99 16.09
N LEU A 316 6.74 16.51 17.28
CA LEU A 316 7.68 15.87 18.20
C LEU A 316 8.38 14.69 17.55
N THR A 317 7.65 13.83 16.84
CA THR A 317 8.19 12.64 16.17
C THR A 317 9.15 13.02 15.04
N ALA A 318 8.79 14.02 14.23
CA ALA A 318 9.67 14.56 13.19
C ALA A 318 10.95 15.19 13.78
N THR A 319 10.84 15.83 14.95
CA THR A 319 11.98 16.42 15.66
C THR A 319 12.94 15.35 16.18
N ILE A 320 12.41 14.24 16.71
CA ILE A 320 13.22 13.08 17.12
C ILE A 320 13.97 12.50 15.92
N TYR A 321 13.32 12.36 14.75
CA TYR A 321 13.96 11.91 13.52
C TYR A 321 15.13 12.83 13.10
N LEU A 322 14.93 14.15 13.13
CA LEU A 322 15.99 15.12 12.85
C LEU A 322 17.16 14.99 13.83
N GLY A 323 16.88 14.73 15.11
CA GLY A 323 17.90 14.46 16.13
C GLY A 323 18.75 13.23 15.79
N LEU A 324 18.14 12.15 15.30
CA LEU A 324 18.86 10.94 14.86
C LEU A 324 19.76 11.18 13.64
N MET A 325 19.47 12.19 12.81
CA MET A 325 20.27 12.52 11.62
C MET A 325 21.47 13.45 11.90
N LEU A 326 21.64 13.96 13.13
CA LEU A 326 22.76 14.83 13.51
C LEU A 326 24.16 14.25 13.21
N PRO A 327 24.47 12.96 13.47
CA PRO A 327 25.77 12.38 13.13
C PRO A 327 26.05 12.39 11.62
N PHE A 328 25.03 12.15 10.80
CA PHE A 328 25.11 12.18 9.35
C PHE A 328 25.35 13.60 8.83
N LEU A 329 24.62 14.59 9.37
CA LEU A 329 24.82 16.01 9.05
C LEU A 329 26.23 16.49 9.39
N ARG A 330 26.79 16.01 10.52
CA ARG A 330 28.16 16.31 10.93
C ARG A 330 29.21 15.68 9.99
N TYR A 331 28.96 14.47 9.50
CA TYR A 331 29.81 13.81 8.51
C TYR A 331 29.82 14.57 7.18
N THR A 332 28.65 14.90 6.63
CA THR A 332 28.54 15.61 5.34
C THR A 332 29.11 17.02 5.39
N TRP A 333 28.93 17.74 6.50
CA TRP A 333 29.55 19.04 6.74
C TRP A 333 31.08 18.95 6.68
N ASN A 334 31.66 17.99 7.39
CA ASN A 334 33.12 17.81 7.43
C ASN A 334 33.71 17.49 6.05
N THR A 335 33.00 16.73 5.22
CA THR A 335 33.48 16.34 3.89
C THR A 335 33.21 17.39 2.80
N MET A 336 32.05 18.04 2.81
CA MET A 336 31.63 18.94 1.72
C MET A 336 31.98 20.41 1.97
N VAL A 337 32.00 20.85 3.23
CA VAL A 337 32.20 22.26 3.61
C VAL A 337 33.55 22.48 4.27
N ALA A 338 33.96 21.58 5.19
CA ALA A 338 35.25 21.68 5.87
C ALA A 338 36.43 21.09 5.07
N GLY A 339 36.18 20.54 3.88
CA GLY A 339 37.21 20.04 2.96
C GLY A 339 38.03 18.85 3.46
N ARG A 340 37.57 18.14 4.51
CA ARG A 340 38.32 17.00 5.05
C ARG A 340 38.14 15.78 4.14
N PRO A 341 39.21 15.03 3.81
CA PRO A 341 39.12 13.87 2.94
C PRO A 341 38.21 12.81 3.56
N GLY A 342 37.18 12.42 2.82
CA GLY A 342 36.23 11.38 3.25
C GLY A 342 36.92 10.01 3.32
N ARG A 343 36.63 9.24 4.38
CA ARG A 343 37.21 7.90 4.59
C ARG A 343 36.51 6.78 3.82
N ALA A 344 35.34 7.03 3.23
CA ALA A 344 34.58 6.03 2.48
C ALA A 344 35.18 5.80 1.08
N ASN A 345 35.29 4.52 0.67
CA ASN A 345 35.69 4.12 -0.67
C ASN A 345 34.67 4.61 -1.73
N ILE A 346 35.11 4.82 -2.97
CA ILE A 346 34.27 5.24 -4.09
C ILE A 346 33.10 4.26 -4.29
N LYS A 347 33.33 2.94 -4.14
CA LYS A 347 32.29 1.91 -4.22
C LYS A 347 31.17 2.12 -3.19
N THR A 348 31.50 2.43 -1.94
CA THR A 348 30.50 2.65 -0.88
C THR A 348 29.76 3.97 -1.04
N ARG A 349 30.42 5.02 -1.57
CA ARG A 349 29.75 6.29 -1.89
C ARG A 349 28.73 6.13 -3.02
N LEU A 350 29.10 5.44 -4.10
CA LEU A 350 28.20 5.13 -5.22
C LEU A 350 27.02 4.24 -4.77
N ALA A 351 27.29 3.20 -3.98
CA ALA A 351 26.23 2.34 -3.44
C ALA A 351 25.27 3.09 -2.53
N PHE A 352 25.76 3.99 -1.66
CA PHE A 352 24.92 4.82 -0.80
C PHE A 352 24.07 5.81 -1.62
N LEU A 353 24.66 6.45 -2.64
CA LEU A 353 23.94 7.34 -3.54
C LEU A 353 22.81 6.60 -4.27
N PHE A 354 23.09 5.40 -4.80
CA PHE A 354 22.10 4.56 -5.46
C PHE A 354 21.00 4.07 -4.51
N LEU A 355 21.37 3.61 -3.30
CA LEU A 355 20.42 3.21 -2.27
C LEU A 355 19.49 4.36 -1.91
N PHE A 356 20.01 5.59 -1.82
CA PHE A 356 19.18 6.74 -1.47
C PHE A 356 18.29 7.20 -2.64
N ALA A 357 18.87 7.27 -3.85
CA ALA A 357 18.17 7.70 -5.06
C ALA A 357 17.04 6.73 -5.46
N CYS A 358 17.23 5.43 -5.27
CA CYS A 358 16.22 4.41 -5.60
C CYS A 358 15.39 3.99 -4.38
N GLY A 359 15.97 3.97 -3.18
CA GLY A 359 15.33 3.45 -1.97
C GLY A 359 14.27 4.37 -1.40
N ILE A 360 14.45 5.70 -1.44
CA ILE A 360 13.40 6.63 -0.98
C ILE A 360 12.14 6.54 -1.85
N PRO A 361 12.22 6.63 -3.19
CA PRO A 361 11.04 6.45 -4.03
C PRO A 361 10.36 5.09 -3.83
N LEU A 362 11.14 4.01 -3.66
CA LEU A 362 10.61 2.68 -3.41
C LEU A 362 9.87 2.62 -2.05
N LEU A 363 10.44 3.18 -1.00
CA LEU A 363 9.83 3.24 0.33
C LEU A 363 8.56 4.09 0.31
N ALA A 364 8.58 5.23 -0.38
CA ALA A 364 7.40 6.07 -0.59
C ALA A 364 6.29 5.30 -1.33
N MET A 365 6.63 4.56 -2.39
CA MET A 365 5.68 3.71 -3.12
C MET A 365 5.08 2.61 -2.25
N VAL A 366 5.88 1.97 -1.37
CA VAL A 366 5.36 0.95 -0.44
C VAL A 366 4.36 1.57 0.55
N VAL A 367 4.67 2.74 1.11
CA VAL A 367 3.78 3.44 2.05
C VAL A 367 2.49 3.89 1.35
N VAL A 368 2.61 4.58 0.21
CA VAL A 368 1.47 5.06 -0.58
C VAL A 368 0.60 3.89 -1.05
N SER A 369 1.21 2.78 -1.46
CA SER A 369 0.45 1.61 -1.86
C SER A 369 -0.24 0.91 -0.69
N HIS A 370 0.43 0.78 0.45
CA HIS A 370 -0.19 0.21 1.64
C HIS A 370 -1.44 1.00 2.03
N GLU A 371 -1.32 2.32 1.99
CA GLU A 371 -2.41 3.24 2.25
C GLU A 371 -3.53 3.19 1.21
N HIS A 372 -3.18 3.14 -0.07
CA HIS A 372 -4.15 2.96 -1.16
C HIS A 372 -4.92 1.64 -0.99
N ASN A 373 -4.25 0.54 -0.66
CA ASN A 373 -4.90 -0.75 -0.40
C ASN A 373 -5.85 -0.69 0.80
N LEU A 374 -5.46 0.00 1.89
CA LEU A 374 -6.34 0.20 3.04
C LEU A 374 -7.56 1.04 2.68
N GLN A 375 -7.37 2.12 1.92
CA GLN A 375 -8.46 2.98 1.47
C GLN A 375 -9.41 2.23 0.54
N MET A 376 -8.88 1.52 -0.46
CA MET A 376 -9.66 0.71 -1.38
C MET A 376 -10.44 -0.39 -0.64
N ARG A 377 -9.83 -1.04 0.37
CA ARG A 377 -10.54 -2.00 1.24
C ARG A 377 -11.72 -1.35 1.94
N ARG A 378 -11.53 -0.18 2.57
CA ARG A 378 -12.60 0.54 3.27
C ARG A 378 -13.73 0.93 2.31
N THR A 379 -13.39 1.44 1.13
CA THR A 379 -14.38 1.79 0.09
C THR A 379 -15.16 0.57 -0.38
N MET A 380 -14.49 -0.54 -0.71
CA MET A 380 -15.17 -1.77 -1.13
C MET A 380 -16.07 -2.35 -0.04
N ILE A 381 -15.67 -2.29 1.22
CA ILE A 381 -16.52 -2.73 2.35
C ILE A 381 -17.75 -1.83 2.47
N ALA A 382 -17.59 -0.50 2.34
CA ALA A 382 -18.72 0.43 2.37
C ALA A 382 -19.68 0.24 1.19
N GLU A 383 -19.16 0.01 -0.02
CA GLU A 383 -19.96 -0.31 -1.22
C GLU A 383 -20.70 -1.64 -1.06
N ALA A 384 -20.04 -2.67 -0.53
CA ALA A 384 -20.66 -3.97 -0.25
C ALA A 384 -21.78 -3.85 0.80
N HIS A 385 -21.57 -3.02 1.83
CA HIS A 385 -22.58 -2.71 2.83
C HIS A 385 -23.79 -1.99 2.19
N GLN A 386 -23.56 -0.93 1.41
CA GLN A 386 -24.63 -0.19 0.73
C GLN A 386 -25.41 -1.08 -0.24
N SER A 387 -24.71 -1.88 -1.05
CA SER A 387 -25.34 -2.83 -1.96
C SER A 387 -26.19 -3.88 -1.22
N SER A 388 -25.72 -4.34 -0.06
CA SER A 388 -26.48 -5.25 0.81
C SER A 388 -27.72 -4.57 1.40
N THR A 389 -27.62 -3.30 1.80
CA THR A 389 -28.77 -2.47 2.24
C THR A 389 -29.82 -2.33 1.14
N ASP A 390 -29.41 -1.98 -0.07
CA ASP A 390 -30.33 -1.84 -1.21
C ASP A 390 -30.99 -3.19 -1.55
N MET A 391 -30.22 -4.28 -1.44
CA MET A 391 -30.73 -5.64 -1.65
C MET A 391 -31.83 -5.98 -0.63
N ILE A 392 -31.61 -5.80 0.67
CA ILE A 392 -32.63 -6.15 1.68
C ILE A 392 -33.87 -5.25 1.61
N LEU A 393 -33.72 -3.96 1.30
CA LEU A 393 -34.85 -3.03 1.09
C LEU A 393 -35.65 -3.38 -0.17
N SER A 394 -34.96 -3.74 -1.26
CA SER A 394 -35.64 -4.23 -2.47
C SER A 394 -36.36 -5.55 -2.23
N PHE A 395 -35.76 -6.45 -1.45
CA PHE A 395 -36.35 -7.74 -1.10
C PHE A 395 -37.62 -7.57 -0.25
N ASP A 396 -37.59 -6.71 0.76
CA ASP A 396 -38.75 -6.40 1.61
C ASP A 396 -39.93 -5.86 0.76
N ARG A 397 -39.67 -4.92 -0.16
CA ARG A 397 -40.71 -4.38 -1.07
C ARG A 397 -41.31 -5.40 -2.02
N ARG A 398 -40.58 -6.46 -2.40
CA ARG A 398 -41.12 -7.53 -3.27
C ARG A 398 -42.30 -8.27 -2.63
N PHE A 399 -42.48 -8.18 -1.31
CA PHE A 399 -43.66 -8.74 -0.65
C PHE A 399 -44.96 -8.08 -1.12
N LEU A 400 -44.96 -6.77 -1.39
CA LEU A 400 -46.14 -6.07 -1.92
C LEU A 400 -46.51 -6.61 -3.31
N SER A 401 -45.54 -6.71 -4.21
CA SER A 401 -45.75 -7.32 -5.53
C SER A 401 -46.15 -8.79 -5.45
N PHE A 402 -45.73 -9.51 -4.42
CA PHE A 402 -46.17 -10.88 -4.18
C PHE A 402 -47.66 -10.93 -3.83
N LEU A 403 -48.13 -10.02 -2.96
CA LEU A 403 -49.55 -9.88 -2.63
C LEU A 403 -50.38 -9.44 -3.85
N ASP A 404 -49.89 -8.51 -4.66
CA ASP A 404 -50.59 -8.09 -5.89
C ASP A 404 -50.81 -9.27 -6.85
N ASN A 405 -49.80 -10.12 -7.01
CA ASN A 405 -49.92 -11.33 -7.84
C ASN A 405 -50.93 -12.34 -7.25
N ASP A 406 -50.94 -12.50 -5.93
CA ASP A 406 -51.93 -13.35 -5.26
C ASP A 406 -53.35 -12.78 -5.45
N ALA A 407 -53.53 -11.46 -5.32
CA ALA A 407 -54.80 -10.78 -5.53
C ALA A 407 -55.36 -11.05 -6.93
N VAL A 408 -54.54 -10.87 -7.98
CA VAL A 408 -54.93 -11.16 -9.38
C VAL A 408 -55.28 -12.63 -9.57
N THR A 409 -54.54 -13.55 -8.95
CA THR A 409 -54.80 -14.98 -9.08
C THR A 409 -56.10 -15.38 -8.39
N ILE A 410 -56.36 -14.86 -7.19
CA ILE A 410 -57.59 -15.10 -6.43
C ILE A 410 -58.80 -14.50 -7.14
N ASP A 411 -58.65 -13.30 -7.70
CA ASP A 411 -59.68 -12.62 -8.49
C ASP A 411 -60.18 -13.52 -9.64
N GLN A 412 -59.25 -14.10 -10.40
CA GLN A 412 -59.54 -15.04 -11.49
C GLN A 412 -60.17 -16.35 -11.00
N ILE A 413 -59.66 -16.90 -9.89
CA ILE A 413 -60.20 -18.13 -9.28
C ILE A 413 -61.67 -17.92 -8.88
N ILE A 414 -61.97 -16.80 -8.24
CA ILE A 414 -63.33 -16.47 -7.79
C ILE A 414 -64.25 -16.25 -8.98
N ASP A 415 -63.80 -15.62 -10.08
CA ASP A 415 -64.60 -15.49 -11.30
C ASP A 415 -64.90 -16.83 -11.96
N ASN A 416 -63.95 -17.76 -11.93
CA ASN A 416 -64.15 -19.11 -12.44
C ASN A 416 -65.18 -19.88 -11.59
N TRP A 417 -65.05 -19.80 -10.27
CA TRP A 417 -66.00 -20.39 -9.33
C TRP A 417 -67.40 -19.80 -9.46
N ALA A 418 -67.52 -18.48 -9.58
CA ALA A 418 -68.79 -17.78 -9.80
C ALA A 418 -69.52 -18.24 -11.07
N ARG A 419 -68.76 -18.48 -12.16
CA ARG A 419 -69.32 -19.04 -13.40
C ARG A 419 -69.87 -20.46 -13.22
N GLN A 420 -69.25 -21.28 -12.38
CA GLN A 420 -69.76 -22.61 -12.03
C GLN A 420 -71.02 -22.52 -11.17
N LEU A 421 -71.07 -21.58 -10.21
CA LEU A 421 -72.23 -21.33 -9.35
C LEU A 421 -73.51 -21.01 -10.13
N LYS A 422 -73.37 -20.30 -11.26
CA LYS A 422 -74.50 -19.98 -12.16
C LYS A 422 -75.26 -21.23 -12.64
N SER A 423 -74.60 -22.40 -12.66
CA SER A 423 -75.24 -23.67 -13.07
C SER A 423 -76.06 -24.34 -11.97
N SER A 424 -75.83 -24.03 -10.69
CA SER A 424 -76.47 -24.70 -9.55
C SER A 424 -77.63 -23.93 -8.93
N ASN A 425 -77.88 -22.67 -9.34
CA ASN A 425 -78.91 -21.74 -8.84
C ASN A 425 -78.89 -21.39 -7.34
N GLU A 426 -78.24 -22.16 -6.47
CA GLU A 426 -78.08 -21.86 -5.04
C GLU A 426 -76.67 -22.25 -4.53
N LEU A 427 -76.31 -21.72 -3.35
CA LEU A 427 -75.13 -22.11 -2.58
C LEU A 427 -75.31 -23.51 -1.99
N THR A 428 -74.55 -24.49 -2.49
CA THR A 428 -74.58 -25.88 -2.01
C THR A 428 -73.30 -26.25 -1.27
N ALA A 429 -73.33 -27.37 -0.53
CA ALA A 429 -72.14 -27.91 0.13
C ALA A 429 -71.02 -28.28 -0.85
N ALA A 430 -71.36 -28.68 -2.09
CA ALA A 430 -70.37 -28.98 -3.12
C ALA A 430 -69.61 -27.71 -3.54
N ASN A 431 -70.35 -26.63 -3.84
CA ASN A 431 -69.74 -25.35 -4.23
C ASN A 431 -68.89 -24.74 -3.09
N ALA A 432 -69.27 -25.00 -1.83
CA ALA A 432 -68.51 -24.58 -0.66
C ALA A 432 -67.18 -25.34 -0.54
N GLU A 433 -67.18 -26.64 -0.82
CA GLU A 433 -65.97 -27.46 -0.84
C GLU A 433 -65.06 -27.10 -2.03
N ASP A 434 -65.62 -26.77 -3.18
CA ASP A 434 -64.88 -26.34 -4.37
C ASP A 434 -64.07 -25.05 -4.12
N ILE A 435 -64.70 -24.00 -3.57
CA ILE A 435 -64.00 -22.76 -3.26
C ILE A 435 -62.95 -22.94 -2.15
N ASP A 436 -63.20 -23.82 -1.16
CA ASP A 436 -62.21 -24.15 -0.13
C ASP A 436 -60.95 -24.77 -0.75
N GLN A 437 -61.13 -25.75 -1.64
CA GLN A 437 -60.01 -26.39 -2.34
C GLN A 437 -59.22 -25.41 -3.22
N LEU A 438 -59.90 -24.49 -3.89
CA LEU A 438 -59.28 -23.47 -4.73
C LEU A 438 -58.47 -22.45 -3.92
N LEU A 439 -58.93 -22.08 -2.72
CA LEU A 439 -58.24 -21.13 -1.84
C LEU A 439 -57.15 -21.79 -0.96
N LYS A 440 -57.19 -23.11 -0.78
CA LYS A 440 -56.23 -23.89 0.03
C LYS A 440 -54.74 -23.60 -0.26
N PRO A 441 -54.27 -23.45 -1.51
CA PRO A 441 -52.86 -23.13 -1.80
C PRO A 441 -52.39 -21.80 -1.19
N PHE A 442 -53.32 -20.86 -0.97
CA PHE A 442 -53.04 -19.55 -0.39
C PHE A 442 -52.96 -19.58 1.14
N LYS A 443 -53.17 -20.73 1.79
CA LYS A 443 -53.16 -20.88 3.26
C LYS A 443 -53.95 -19.74 3.94
N THR A 444 -55.17 -19.52 3.48
CA THR A 444 -56.08 -18.52 4.03
C THR A 444 -56.38 -18.84 5.50
N GLY A 445 -56.59 -17.78 6.29
CA GLY A 445 -57.05 -17.87 7.66
C GLY A 445 -58.53 -18.22 7.71
N ASN A 446 -59.39 -17.26 7.37
CA ASN A 446 -60.84 -17.42 7.21
C ASN A 446 -61.25 -16.93 5.83
N TYR A 447 -62.39 -17.37 5.33
CA TYR A 447 -63.03 -16.71 4.20
C TYR A 447 -64.53 -16.84 4.32
N PHE A 448 -65.26 -15.82 3.90
CA PHE A 448 -66.70 -15.76 3.97
C PHE A 448 -67.27 -15.54 2.57
N VAL A 449 -68.31 -16.29 2.23
CA VAL A 449 -69.16 -16.00 1.08
C VAL A 449 -70.55 -15.66 1.58
N VAL A 450 -70.93 -14.40 1.43
CA VAL A 450 -72.20 -13.85 1.91
C VAL A 450 -73.14 -13.68 0.72
N ALA A 451 -74.35 -14.24 0.81
CA ALA A 451 -75.41 -14.02 -0.17
C ALA A 451 -76.20 -12.74 0.14
N SER A 452 -76.66 -12.04 -0.91
CA SER A 452 -77.43 -10.80 -0.76
C SER A 452 -78.83 -11.02 -0.17
N ASP A 453 -79.54 -12.06 -0.62
CA ASP A 453 -80.96 -12.32 -0.32
C ASP A 453 -81.19 -13.55 0.59
N SER A 454 -80.28 -14.52 0.61
CA SER A 454 -80.42 -15.75 1.40
C SER A 454 -79.84 -15.62 2.82
N ASN A 455 -80.23 -16.53 3.73
CA ASN A 455 -79.61 -16.66 5.06
C ASN A 455 -78.45 -17.67 5.08
N ILE A 456 -77.90 -17.99 3.91
CA ILE A 456 -76.82 -18.96 3.73
C ILE A 456 -75.50 -18.21 3.57
N LEU A 457 -74.48 -18.66 4.31
CA LEU A 457 -73.11 -18.19 4.22
C LEU A 457 -72.14 -19.37 4.20
N ILE A 458 -71.04 -19.25 3.46
CA ILE A 458 -69.91 -20.21 3.55
C ILE A 458 -68.84 -19.63 4.48
N ASP A 459 -68.30 -20.43 5.40
CA ASP A 459 -67.02 -20.16 6.07
C ASP A 459 -66.15 -21.43 6.10
N ARG A 460 -64.93 -21.36 5.54
CA ARG A 460 -63.98 -22.49 5.43
C ARG A 460 -64.60 -23.79 4.85
N GLY A 461 -65.41 -23.64 3.82
CA GLY A 461 -66.06 -24.75 3.11
C GLY A 461 -67.27 -25.35 3.84
N ASP A 462 -67.59 -24.87 5.04
CA ASP A 462 -68.82 -25.22 5.75
C ASP A 462 -69.95 -24.25 5.38
N VAL A 463 -71.17 -24.78 5.30
CA VAL A 463 -72.37 -23.97 4.97
C VAL A 463 -73.14 -23.68 6.24
N PHE A 464 -73.16 -22.40 6.61
CA PHE A 464 -73.90 -21.86 7.75
C PHE A 464 -75.26 -21.35 7.30
N VAL A 465 -76.31 -21.78 8.00
CA VAL A 465 -77.67 -21.29 7.81
C VAL A 465 -78.05 -20.47 9.03
N LEU A 466 -78.35 -19.20 8.82
CA LEU A 466 -78.76 -18.28 9.90
C LEU A 466 -80.28 -18.34 10.11
N LYS A 467 -80.72 -18.39 11.37
CA LYS A 467 -82.13 -18.29 11.77
C LYS A 467 -82.41 -16.94 12.47
N GLY A 468 -83.64 -16.48 12.33
CA GLY A 468 -84.08 -15.17 12.83
C GLY A 468 -84.01 -14.08 11.76
N ASN A 469 -84.45 -12.87 12.14
CA ASN A 469 -84.22 -11.66 11.35
C ASN A 469 -82.79 -11.16 11.62
N LEU A 470 -82.27 -10.18 10.86
CA LEU A 470 -80.94 -9.59 11.13
C LEU A 470 -80.76 -9.16 12.60
N ASP A 471 -81.87 -8.90 13.29
CA ASP A 471 -81.99 -8.51 14.70
C ASP A 471 -81.64 -9.58 15.76
N SER A 472 -81.72 -10.86 15.40
CA SER A 472 -81.54 -12.02 16.30
C SER A 472 -80.82 -13.18 15.60
N ALA A 473 -80.04 -12.84 14.57
CA ALA A 473 -79.33 -13.79 13.73
C ALA A 473 -78.44 -14.68 14.63
N SER A 474 -78.80 -15.95 14.66
CA SER A 474 -78.04 -17.01 15.33
C SER A 474 -77.86 -18.14 14.34
N ILE A 475 -76.85 -18.98 14.57
CA ILE A 475 -76.65 -20.11 13.68
C ILE A 475 -77.76 -21.14 13.91
N ASP A 476 -78.47 -21.52 12.84
CA ASP A 476 -79.40 -22.64 12.86
C ASP A 476 -78.60 -23.94 12.84
N ARG A 477 -78.20 -24.39 14.03
CA ARG A 477 -77.38 -25.60 14.22
C ARG A 477 -78.00 -26.87 13.61
N ALA A 478 -79.32 -26.91 13.42
CA ALA A 478 -80.00 -28.07 12.82
C ALA A 478 -79.90 -28.11 11.29
N LYS A 479 -79.81 -26.95 10.63
CA LYS A 479 -79.72 -26.82 9.16
C LYS A 479 -78.31 -26.55 8.67
N THR A 480 -77.44 -26.09 9.56
CA THR A 480 -76.03 -25.81 9.30
C THR A 480 -75.26 -27.14 9.15
N LYS A 481 -74.54 -27.29 8.03
CA LYS A 481 -73.71 -28.46 7.77
C LYS A 481 -72.25 -28.05 7.97
N ILE A 482 -71.70 -28.46 9.11
CA ILE A 482 -70.35 -28.09 9.56
C ILE A 482 -69.52 -29.33 9.85
N LYS A 483 -68.24 -29.30 9.45
CA LYS A 483 -67.24 -30.31 9.79
C LYS A 483 -66.54 -30.03 11.12
N ARG A 484 -66.64 -28.80 11.64
CA ARG A 484 -65.98 -28.30 12.86
C ARG A 484 -66.96 -27.85 13.94
N GLU A 485 -66.48 -27.75 15.18
CA GLU A 485 -67.27 -27.25 16.30
C GLU A 485 -67.54 -25.74 16.18
N ILE A 486 -68.78 -25.31 16.48
CA ILE A 486 -69.17 -23.90 16.49
C ILE A 486 -68.82 -23.32 17.86
N THR A 487 -67.71 -22.60 17.91
CA THR A 487 -67.35 -21.80 19.08
C THR A 487 -68.05 -20.44 19.03
N THR A 488 -68.14 -19.76 20.18
CA THR A 488 -68.69 -18.39 20.27
C THR A 488 -67.96 -17.40 19.38
N ILE A 489 -66.65 -17.62 19.15
CA ILE A 489 -65.82 -16.81 18.25
C ILE A 489 -66.24 -17.01 16.79
N VAL A 490 -66.38 -18.27 16.34
CA VAL A 490 -66.82 -18.59 14.98
C VAL A 490 -68.22 -18.04 14.72
N GLU A 491 -69.13 -18.16 15.69
CA GLU A 491 -70.47 -17.61 15.58
C GLU A 491 -70.47 -16.08 15.44
N SER A 492 -69.64 -15.38 16.23
CA SER A 492 -69.48 -13.92 16.11
C SER A 492 -68.91 -13.48 14.77
N ASP A 493 -67.86 -14.14 14.27
CA ASP A 493 -67.22 -13.79 12.99
C ASP A 493 -68.16 -14.01 11.80
N VAL A 494 -68.90 -15.12 11.81
CA VAL A 494 -69.90 -15.45 10.79
C VAL A 494 -71.03 -14.42 10.75
N ILE A 495 -71.55 -14.03 11.93
CA ILE A 495 -72.61 -13.01 12.02
C ILE A 495 -72.08 -11.66 11.53
N ALA A 496 -70.88 -11.25 11.96
CA ALA A 496 -70.25 -10.00 11.55
C ALA A 496 -70.03 -9.93 10.04
N ALA A 497 -69.42 -10.98 9.45
CA ALA A 497 -69.20 -11.07 8.01
C ALA A 497 -70.52 -10.99 7.21
N ASN A 498 -71.56 -11.70 7.66
CA ASN A 498 -72.88 -11.65 7.03
C ASN A 498 -73.49 -10.25 7.06
N LEU A 499 -73.42 -9.56 8.19
CA LEU A 499 -73.95 -8.21 8.36
C LEU A 499 -73.22 -7.19 7.48
N VAL A 500 -71.88 -7.20 7.49
CA VAL A 500 -71.04 -6.33 6.66
C VAL A 500 -71.30 -6.60 5.18
N GLY A 501 -71.27 -7.86 4.76
CA GLY A 501 -71.51 -8.23 3.36
C GLY A 501 -72.89 -7.81 2.87
N LYS A 502 -73.95 -8.13 3.62
CA LYS A 502 -75.32 -7.74 3.26
C LYS A 502 -75.51 -6.24 3.19
N LYS A 503 -74.96 -5.49 4.15
CA LYS A 503 -75.04 -4.04 4.12
C LYS A 503 -74.44 -3.44 2.85
N ILE A 504 -73.23 -3.84 2.52
CA ILE A 504 -72.50 -3.22 1.42
C ILE A 504 -73.13 -3.62 0.08
N MET A 505 -73.60 -4.87 -0.05
CA MET A 505 -74.40 -5.27 -1.21
C MET A 505 -75.71 -4.49 -1.30
N SER A 506 -76.38 -4.21 -0.18
CA SER A 506 -77.61 -3.40 -0.16
C SER A 506 -77.35 -1.98 -0.66
N ASP A 507 -76.25 -1.37 -0.23
CA ASP A 507 -75.84 -0.03 -0.65
C ASP A 507 -75.53 0.02 -2.15
N LEU A 508 -74.85 -1.01 -2.67
CA LEU A 508 -74.53 -1.12 -4.10
C LEU A 508 -75.73 -1.45 -4.98
N ASN A 509 -76.60 -2.36 -4.51
CA ASN A 509 -77.83 -2.75 -5.19
C ASN A 509 -78.95 -1.70 -5.05
N ARG A 510 -78.73 -0.64 -4.27
CA ARG A 510 -79.70 0.43 -3.97
C ARG A 510 -80.99 -0.10 -3.34
N VAL A 511 -80.85 -1.11 -2.48
CA VAL A 511 -81.95 -1.67 -1.68
C VAL A 511 -81.89 -1.02 -0.30
N GLU A 512 -83.00 -0.43 0.16
CA GLU A 512 -83.07 0.15 1.51
C GLU A 512 -83.19 -0.95 2.56
N ILE A 513 -82.33 -0.87 3.58
CA ILE A 513 -82.42 -1.68 4.78
C ILE A 513 -83.38 -0.98 5.76
N SER A 514 -84.24 -1.73 6.45
CA SER A 514 -85.17 -1.13 7.41
C SER A 514 -84.42 -0.38 8.53
N GLY A 515 -84.98 0.74 8.98
CA GLY A 515 -84.37 1.61 10.00
C GLY A 515 -83.89 0.90 11.29
N PRO A 516 -84.67 -0.04 11.88
CA PRO A 516 -84.22 -0.80 13.06
C PRO A 516 -82.98 -1.65 12.81
N ILE A 517 -82.83 -2.21 11.60
CA ILE A 517 -81.67 -3.01 11.21
C ILE A 517 -80.46 -2.09 10.99
N LEU A 518 -80.67 -0.89 10.41
CA LEU A 518 -79.60 0.10 10.22
C LEU A 518 -78.99 0.57 11.54
N SER A 519 -79.81 0.95 12.53
CA SER A 519 -79.30 1.39 13.84
C SER A 519 -78.53 0.29 14.59
N LYS A 520 -78.90 -0.99 14.40
CA LYS A 520 -78.12 -2.10 14.95
C LYS A 520 -76.85 -2.40 14.16
N LEU A 521 -76.87 -2.23 12.84
CA LEU A 521 -75.66 -2.30 12.03
C LEU A 521 -74.65 -1.23 12.44
N GLU A 522 -75.11 -0.03 12.76
CA GLU A 522 -74.28 1.03 13.35
C GLU A 522 -73.70 0.60 14.70
N ILE A 523 -74.51 0.07 15.62
CA ILE A 523 -74.02 -0.44 16.91
C ILE A 523 -73.00 -1.58 16.72
N ILE A 524 -73.24 -2.49 15.77
CA ILE A 524 -72.33 -3.61 15.48
C ILE A 524 -71.05 -3.11 14.81
N ALA A 525 -71.13 -2.15 13.89
CA ALA A 525 -69.96 -1.51 13.30
C ALA A 525 -69.11 -0.83 14.38
N GLU A 526 -69.74 -0.07 15.28
CA GLU A 526 -69.04 0.62 16.35
C GLU A 526 -68.49 -0.33 17.43
N SER A 527 -69.17 -1.44 17.72
CA SER A 527 -68.76 -2.40 18.76
C SER A 527 -67.79 -3.47 18.27
N LEU A 528 -68.02 -4.07 17.10
CA LEU A 528 -67.18 -5.13 16.52
C LEU A 528 -66.06 -4.59 15.65
N LEU A 529 -66.33 -3.58 14.81
CA LEU A 529 -65.31 -3.02 13.89
C LEU A 529 -64.58 -1.80 14.45
N GLN A 530 -65.12 -1.18 15.52
CA GLN A 530 -64.62 0.08 16.06
C GLN A 530 -64.52 1.19 15.01
N GLN A 531 -65.43 1.18 14.05
CA GLN A 531 -65.52 2.13 12.95
C GLN A 531 -66.95 2.65 12.85
N THR A 532 -67.11 3.91 12.45
CA THR A 532 -68.42 4.41 12.03
C THR A 532 -68.88 3.66 10.78
N MET A 533 -70.18 3.66 10.54
CA MET A 533 -70.76 3.00 9.38
C MET A 533 -70.17 3.49 8.04
N LEU A 534 -69.91 4.79 7.95
CA LEU A 534 -69.30 5.41 6.77
C LEU A 534 -67.84 4.98 6.60
N GLU A 535 -67.06 4.93 7.68
CA GLU A 535 -65.67 4.46 7.66
C GLU A 535 -65.58 3.00 7.24
N MET A 536 -66.46 2.15 7.75
CA MET A 536 -66.55 0.74 7.33
C MET A 536 -66.78 0.63 5.82
N THR A 537 -67.81 1.30 5.31
CA THR A 537 -68.16 1.21 3.88
C THR A 537 -67.01 1.73 3.00
N ASN A 538 -66.42 2.88 3.34
CA ASN A 538 -65.27 3.42 2.62
C ASN A 538 -64.05 2.49 2.67
N SER A 539 -63.80 1.88 3.83
CA SER A 539 -62.68 0.95 4.03
C SER A 539 -62.84 -0.32 3.22
N VAL A 540 -64.04 -0.90 3.17
CA VAL A 540 -64.31 -2.09 2.34
C VAL A 540 -64.21 -1.78 0.85
N ILE A 541 -64.76 -0.64 0.40
CA ILE A 541 -64.62 -0.21 -1.00
C ILE A 541 -63.15 -0.03 -1.38
N GLY A 542 -62.35 0.56 -0.50
CA GLY A 542 -60.90 0.72 -0.70
C GLY A 542 -60.14 -0.61 -0.76
N ASN A 543 -60.71 -1.69 -0.24
CA ASN A 543 -60.12 -3.02 -0.22
C ASN A 543 -60.62 -3.96 -1.35
N LEU A 544 -61.44 -3.43 -2.28
CA LEU A 544 -61.94 -4.23 -3.39
C LEU A 544 -60.84 -4.58 -4.38
N GLY A 545 -60.77 -5.87 -4.74
CA GLY A 545 -59.88 -6.38 -5.80
C GLY A 545 -58.38 -6.29 -5.49
N SER A 546 -57.99 -5.94 -4.27
CA SER A 546 -56.60 -5.90 -3.81
C SER A 546 -56.46 -6.56 -2.44
N ILE A 547 -55.24 -6.97 -2.08
CA ILE A 547 -54.97 -7.51 -0.74
C ILE A 547 -54.42 -6.38 0.13
N ASN A 548 -55.23 -5.86 1.06
CA ASN A 548 -54.80 -4.86 2.03
C ASN A 548 -55.10 -5.31 3.46
N ASN A 549 -54.67 -4.52 4.44
CA ASN A 549 -55.00 -4.80 5.83
C ASN A 549 -56.44 -4.32 6.14
N TRP A 550 -57.32 -5.26 6.49
CA TRP A 550 -58.70 -5.02 6.95
C TRP A 550 -59.21 -6.24 7.72
N GLY A 551 -59.98 -6.03 8.78
CA GLY A 551 -60.55 -7.11 9.58
C GLY A 551 -61.55 -6.63 10.63
N PHE A 552 -61.97 -7.55 11.50
CA PHE A 552 -62.97 -7.27 12.53
C PHE A 552 -62.32 -6.68 13.79
N GLY A 553 -62.58 -5.40 14.08
CA GLY A 553 -62.06 -4.65 15.23
C GLY A 553 -60.68 -4.04 14.95
N ARG A 554 -59.79 -3.98 15.94
CA ARG A 554 -58.38 -3.62 15.72
C ARG A 554 -57.54 -4.75 15.10
N ILE A 555 -58.16 -5.87 14.74
CA ILE A 555 -57.50 -6.99 14.06
C ILE A 555 -57.28 -6.60 12.59
N ASN A 556 -56.07 -6.14 12.29
CA ASN A 556 -55.69 -5.68 10.96
C ASN A 556 -55.03 -6.82 10.16
N ASP A 557 -55.82 -7.82 9.79
CA ASP A 557 -55.37 -8.95 8.97
C ASP A 557 -55.26 -8.56 7.49
N LEU A 558 -54.43 -9.29 6.73
CA LEU A 558 -54.47 -9.19 5.27
C LEU A 558 -55.82 -9.72 4.79
N SER A 559 -56.47 -9.02 3.90
CA SER A 559 -57.76 -9.45 3.37
C SER A 559 -57.98 -9.01 1.92
N PHE A 560 -58.86 -9.74 1.25
CA PHE A 560 -59.25 -9.53 -0.13
C PHE A 560 -60.77 -9.58 -0.19
N ILE A 561 -61.38 -8.54 -0.74
CA ILE A 561 -62.84 -8.46 -0.87
C ILE A 561 -63.19 -8.38 -2.35
N LYS A 562 -64.12 -9.24 -2.77
CA LYS A 562 -64.68 -9.23 -4.12
C LYS A 562 -66.19 -9.36 -4.07
N MET A 563 -66.84 -8.58 -4.92
CA MET A 563 -68.29 -8.57 -5.11
C MET A 563 -68.61 -9.15 -6.48
N ILE A 564 -69.60 -10.03 -6.53
CA ILE A 564 -69.85 -10.85 -7.70
C ILE A 564 -71.32 -10.77 -8.09
N SER A 565 -71.57 -10.50 -9.38
CA SER A 565 -72.87 -10.65 -10.03
C SER A 565 -72.89 -11.97 -10.80
N VAL A 566 -73.71 -12.92 -10.37
CA VAL A 566 -73.80 -14.28 -10.93
C VAL A 566 -75.05 -14.45 -11.79
N PHE A 567 -76.21 -14.05 -11.25
CA PHE A 567 -77.52 -14.29 -11.86
C PHE A 567 -77.98 -13.10 -12.69
N THR A 568 -77.90 -11.90 -12.11
CA THR A 568 -78.38 -10.67 -12.76
C THR A 568 -77.22 -9.67 -12.96
N PRO A 569 -76.88 -9.29 -14.20
CA PRO A 569 -75.86 -8.28 -14.45
C PRO A 569 -76.20 -6.96 -13.76
N GLY A 570 -75.25 -6.41 -12.99
CA GLY A 570 -75.42 -5.14 -12.27
C GLY A 570 -76.06 -5.26 -10.89
N ILE A 571 -76.49 -6.45 -10.48
CA ILE A 571 -76.89 -6.75 -9.10
C ILE A 571 -75.79 -7.61 -8.47
N VAL A 572 -75.26 -7.18 -7.33
CA VAL A 572 -74.29 -7.95 -6.56
C VAL A 572 -75.05 -9.04 -5.80
N ASP A 573 -74.82 -10.29 -6.20
CA ASP A 573 -75.44 -11.47 -5.61
C ASP A 573 -74.64 -11.98 -4.39
N TYR A 574 -73.31 -11.90 -4.47
CA TYR A 574 -72.41 -12.40 -3.44
C TYR A 574 -71.27 -11.44 -3.12
N THR A 575 -70.88 -11.43 -1.84
CA THR A 575 -69.62 -10.83 -1.38
C THR A 575 -68.71 -11.93 -0.85
N VAL A 576 -67.52 -12.05 -1.43
CA VAL A 576 -66.46 -12.95 -1.00
C VAL A 576 -65.43 -12.13 -0.25
N MET A 577 -65.19 -12.48 1.01
CA MET A 577 -64.17 -11.86 1.86
C MET A 577 -63.17 -12.93 2.26
N VAL A 578 -61.91 -12.78 1.91
CA VAL A 578 -60.85 -13.73 2.24
C VAL A 578 -59.88 -13.05 3.20
N PHE A 579 -59.49 -13.73 4.28
CA PHE A 579 -58.61 -13.21 5.32
C PHE A 579 -57.40 -14.12 5.48
N TRP A 580 -56.23 -13.53 5.69
CA TRP A 580 -54.99 -14.22 6.01
C TRP A 580 -54.40 -13.65 7.29
N ARG A 581 -53.90 -14.54 8.14
CA ARG A 581 -52.94 -14.12 9.16
C ARG A 581 -51.66 -13.67 8.45
N PRO A 582 -51.13 -12.48 8.76
CA PRO A 582 -49.93 -11.96 8.10
C PRO A 582 -48.75 -12.94 8.11
N ILE A 583 -48.57 -13.71 9.19
CA ILE A 583 -47.47 -14.69 9.28
C ILE A 583 -47.51 -15.76 8.17
N LEU A 584 -48.70 -16.19 7.73
CA LEU A 584 -48.84 -17.26 6.75
C LEU A 584 -48.37 -16.79 5.37
N SER A 585 -48.80 -15.60 4.96
CA SER A 585 -48.41 -14.97 3.69
C SER A 585 -46.93 -14.59 3.68
N GLN A 586 -46.43 -13.97 4.76
CA GLN A 586 -45.01 -13.62 4.88
C GLN A 586 -44.13 -14.88 4.89
N THR A 587 -44.51 -15.93 5.63
CA THR A 587 -43.76 -17.21 5.63
C THR A 587 -43.75 -17.88 4.26
N ARG A 588 -44.88 -17.85 3.52
CA ARG A 588 -44.93 -18.37 2.14
C ARG A 588 -43.98 -17.59 1.22
N PHE A 589 -43.99 -16.26 1.32
CA PHE A 589 -43.08 -15.40 0.57
C PHE A 589 -41.61 -15.71 0.91
N ILE A 590 -41.25 -15.72 2.20
CA ILE A 590 -39.88 -15.98 2.67
C ILE A 590 -39.36 -17.34 2.19
N ASN A 591 -40.15 -18.41 2.35
CA ASN A 591 -39.75 -19.75 1.94
C ASN A 591 -39.58 -19.90 0.42
N LYS A 592 -40.31 -19.12 -0.39
CA LYS A 592 -40.17 -19.12 -1.85
C LYS A 592 -39.04 -18.20 -2.33
N ALA A 593 -38.93 -17.00 -1.75
CA ALA A 593 -38.08 -15.94 -2.26
C ALA A 593 -36.62 -16.03 -1.78
N ILE A 594 -36.36 -16.48 -0.55
CA ILE A 594 -34.98 -16.57 -0.04
C ILE A 594 -34.12 -17.57 -0.81
N PRO A 595 -34.56 -18.83 -1.05
CA PRO A 595 -33.74 -19.79 -1.79
C PRO A 595 -33.43 -19.33 -3.22
N LEU A 596 -34.33 -18.56 -3.85
CA LEU A 596 -34.12 -17.98 -5.18
C LEU A 596 -33.10 -16.84 -5.14
N THR A 597 -33.21 -15.93 -4.16
CA THR A 597 -32.27 -14.82 -3.99
C THR A 597 -30.85 -15.30 -3.65
N ASN A 598 -30.72 -16.40 -2.90
CA ASN A 598 -29.44 -16.99 -2.54
C ASN A 598 -28.72 -17.68 -3.71
N ARG A 599 -29.38 -17.91 -4.85
CA ARG A 599 -28.76 -18.40 -6.08
C ARG A 599 -28.16 -17.25 -6.89
N ASN A 600 -27.07 -16.67 -6.38
CA ASN A 600 -26.38 -15.56 -7.02
C ASN A 600 -24.87 -15.83 -7.20
N PRO A 601 -24.23 -15.27 -8.25
CA PRO A 601 -22.82 -15.52 -8.57
C PRO A 601 -21.85 -14.87 -7.58
N HIS A 602 -22.29 -13.88 -6.81
CA HIS A 602 -21.47 -13.13 -5.86
C HIS A 602 -21.39 -13.82 -4.48
N GLY A 603 -22.19 -14.86 -4.24
CA GLY A 603 -22.22 -15.59 -2.98
C GLY A 603 -22.93 -14.85 -1.84
N TYR A 604 -23.77 -13.84 -2.13
CA TYR A 604 -24.63 -13.22 -1.13
C TYR A 604 -25.51 -14.26 -0.46
N LYS A 605 -25.64 -14.17 0.86
CA LYS A 605 -26.63 -14.96 1.60
C LYS A 605 -27.64 -14.03 2.23
N LEU A 606 -28.89 -14.18 1.81
CA LEU A 606 -30.05 -13.62 2.47
C LEU A 606 -30.58 -14.66 3.46
N ILE A 607 -30.82 -14.20 4.68
CA ILE A 607 -31.36 -14.99 5.78
C ILE A 607 -32.53 -14.19 6.35
N ALA A 608 -33.66 -14.84 6.59
CA ALA A 608 -34.73 -14.28 7.40
C ALA A 608 -34.84 -15.01 8.72
N ARG A 609 -35.10 -14.26 9.78
CA ARG A 609 -35.38 -14.79 11.11
C ARG A 609 -36.79 -14.42 11.51
N ASN A 610 -37.60 -15.40 11.85
CA ASN A 610 -38.90 -15.17 12.46
C ASN A 610 -38.70 -14.61 13.87
N ARG A 611 -39.33 -13.47 14.15
CA ARG A 611 -39.12 -12.71 15.39
C ARG A 611 -39.70 -13.37 16.64
N PHE A 612 -40.60 -14.34 16.49
CA PHE A 612 -41.39 -14.88 17.61
C PHE A 612 -40.99 -16.30 18.02
N ASN A 613 -40.59 -17.13 17.07
CA ASN A 613 -40.21 -18.52 17.33
C ASN A 613 -38.70 -18.79 17.09
N ASP A 614 -37.94 -17.74 16.77
CA ASP A 614 -36.50 -17.78 16.51
C ASP A 614 -36.09 -18.74 15.37
N GLN A 615 -37.01 -19.07 14.46
CA GLN A 615 -36.71 -19.89 13.29
C GLN A 615 -36.03 -19.07 12.20
N TYR A 616 -35.00 -19.65 11.57
CA TYR A 616 -34.25 -19.02 10.48
C TYR A 616 -34.54 -19.71 9.15
N VAL A 617 -34.59 -18.92 8.08
CA VAL A 617 -34.72 -19.38 6.70
C VAL A 617 -33.59 -18.78 5.87
N PRO A 618 -32.66 -19.58 5.31
CA PRO A 618 -32.54 -21.03 5.50
C PRO A 618 -32.19 -21.39 6.95
N GLU A 619 -32.44 -22.64 7.34
CA GLU A 619 -32.05 -23.14 8.66
C GLU A 619 -30.55 -22.97 8.89
N ILE A 620 -30.20 -22.46 10.08
CA ILE A 620 -28.82 -22.21 10.48
C ILE A 620 -28.35 -23.30 11.45
N GLY A 621 -27.11 -23.76 11.28
CA GLY A 621 -26.51 -24.75 12.18
C GLY A 621 -26.19 -24.20 13.59
N SER A 622 -25.63 -25.05 14.44
CA SER A 622 -25.19 -24.65 15.79
C SER A 622 -24.09 -23.59 15.80
N GLN A 623 -23.25 -23.56 14.76
CA GLN A 623 -22.13 -22.62 14.56
C GLN A 623 -22.58 -21.27 13.95
N ALA A 624 -23.51 -20.58 14.61
CA ALA A 624 -24.06 -19.31 14.15
C ALA A 624 -24.24 -18.29 15.29
N ALA A 625 -23.39 -18.35 16.32
CA ALA A 625 -23.48 -17.50 17.50
C ALA A 625 -23.41 -16.01 17.15
N ASP A 626 -22.48 -15.61 16.28
CA ASP A 626 -22.32 -14.22 15.85
C ASP A 626 -23.56 -13.71 15.10
N LEU A 627 -24.13 -14.54 14.21
CA LEU A 627 -25.37 -14.22 13.51
C LEU A 627 -26.54 -14.02 14.48
N ARG A 628 -26.68 -14.88 15.50
CA ARG A 628 -27.74 -14.73 16.52
C ARG A 628 -27.57 -13.45 17.33
N LYS A 629 -26.33 -13.12 17.72
CA LYS A 629 -25.97 -11.88 18.43
C LYS A 629 -26.17 -10.63 17.56
N PHE A 630 -25.95 -10.73 16.26
CA PHE A 630 -26.26 -9.68 15.29
C PHE A 630 -27.78 -9.49 15.18
N ALA A 631 -28.52 -10.58 14.93
CA ALA A 631 -29.97 -10.57 14.77
C ALA A 631 -30.71 -10.01 16.01
N SER A 632 -30.22 -10.30 17.22
CA SER A 632 -30.83 -9.79 18.47
C SER A 632 -30.76 -8.27 18.63
N ARG A 633 -29.91 -7.57 17.85
CA ARG A 633 -29.72 -6.12 17.90
C ARG A 633 -30.37 -5.37 16.74
N LEU A 634 -31.09 -6.06 15.85
CA LEU A 634 -31.69 -5.44 14.68
C LEU A 634 -32.94 -4.63 15.03
N GLY A 635 -33.02 -3.42 14.48
CA GLY A 635 -34.12 -2.49 14.66
C GLY A 635 -34.91 -2.23 13.38
N ALA A 636 -35.74 -1.19 13.37
CA ALA A 636 -36.66 -0.89 12.27
C ALA A 636 -35.99 -0.37 10.98
N ARG A 637 -34.73 0.07 11.03
CA ARG A 637 -33.96 0.51 9.87
C ARG A 637 -32.76 -0.40 9.63
N PRO A 638 -32.27 -0.50 8.37
CA PRO A 638 -31.00 -1.12 8.05
C PRO A 638 -29.89 -0.62 8.98
N THR A 639 -29.04 -1.55 9.43
CA THR A 639 -27.82 -1.23 10.16
C THR A 639 -26.96 -0.29 9.30
N GLU A 640 -26.50 0.82 9.88
CA GLU A 640 -25.48 1.69 9.26
C GLU A 640 -24.06 1.30 9.66
N GLU A 641 -23.93 0.59 10.80
CA GLU A 641 -22.67 0.05 11.26
C GLU A 641 -22.26 -1.14 10.40
N ILE A 642 -21.07 -1.06 9.83
CA ILE A 642 -20.45 -2.17 9.12
C ILE A 642 -19.98 -3.19 10.16
N GLU A 643 -20.75 -4.24 10.36
CA GLU A 643 -20.39 -5.33 11.27
C GLU A 643 -19.84 -6.53 10.48
N LEU A 644 -18.71 -7.06 10.95
CA LEU A 644 -18.13 -8.29 10.45
C LEU A 644 -18.51 -9.44 11.37
N ILE A 645 -19.11 -10.48 10.82
CA ILE A 645 -19.50 -11.69 11.56
C ILE A 645 -18.86 -12.92 10.95
N ASN A 646 -18.53 -13.91 11.78
CA ASN A 646 -18.17 -15.23 11.29
C ASN A 646 -19.41 -16.11 11.18
N PHE A 647 -19.64 -16.69 10.01
CA PHE A 647 -20.78 -17.59 9.78
C PHE A 647 -20.35 -18.79 8.93
N ALA A 648 -20.51 -20.00 9.48
CA ALA A 648 -20.08 -21.25 8.84
C ALA A 648 -18.59 -21.27 8.43
N GLY A 649 -17.71 -20.66 9.24
CA GLY A 649 -16.26 -20.65 9.03
C GLY A 649 -15.76 -19.60 8.04
N GLU A 650 -16.62 -18.73 7.53
CA GLU A 650 -16.26 -17.60 6.66
C GLU A 650 -16.69 -16.27 7.28
N ASP A 651 -15.94 -15.21 6.99
CA ASP A 651 -16.27 -13.85 7.43
C ASP A 651 -17.18 -13.14 6.43
N TYR A 652 -18.21 -12.49 6.95
CA TYR A 652 -19.20 -11.75 6.18
C TYR A 652 -19.36 -10.33 6.71
N ILE A 653 -19.65 -9.40 5.81
CA ILE A 653 -20.25 -8.12 6.17
C ILE A 653 -21.74 -8.38 6.35
N ALA A 654 -22.26 -8.12 7.54
CA ALA A 654 -23.66 -8.32 7.87
C ALA A 654 -24.42 -7.00 7.83
N VAL A 655 -25.56 -7.02 7.13
CA VAL A 655 -26.53 -5.92 7.13
C VAL A 655 -27.90 -6.50 7.42
N GLY A 656 -28.67 -5.89 8.31
CA GLY A 656 -30.01 -6.37 8.58
C GLY A 656 -30.94 -5.34 9.17
N PHE A 657 -32.23 -5.66 9.19
CA PHE A 657 -33.28 -4.88 9.85
C PHE A 657 -34.54 -5.72 10.07
N ASN A 658 -35.45 -5.19 10.87
CA ASN A 658 -36.82 -5.67 10.97
C ASN A 658 -37.57 -5.21 9.71
N GLY A 659 -38.05 -6.16 8.90
CA GLY A 659 -38.71 -5.84 7.63
C GLY A 659 -39.84 -4.83 7.83
N SER A 660 -40.02 -3.91 6.89
CA SER A 660 -41.11 -2.94 6.96
C SER A 660 -42.40 -3.55 6.40
N ASN A 661 -42.28 -4.30 5.29
CA ASN A 661 -43.40 -5.00 4.66
C ASN A 661 -43.52 -6.44 5.16
N VAL A 662 -42.40 -7.13 5.41
CA VAL A 662 -42.38 -8.43 6.11
C VAL A 662 -42.09 -8.25 7.60
N SER A 663 -42.95 -7.50 8.28
CA SER A 663 -42.81 -7.04 9.68
C SER A 663 -42.54 -8.13 10.73
N LEU A 664 -42.91 -9.38 10.43
CA LEU A 664 -42.75 -10.52 11.34
C LEU A 664 -41.39 -11.20 11.20
N PHE A 665 -40.60 -10.80 10.20
CA PHE A 665 -39.26 -11.30 9.94
C PHE A 665 -38.20 -10.21 10.07
N GLN A 666 -37.04 -10.58 10.58
CA GLN A 666 -35.82 -9.81 10.40
C GLN A 666 -35.16 -10.29 9.12
N ILE A 667 -34.78 -9.37 8.23
CA ILE A 667 -34.07 -9.68 6.99
C ILE A 667 -32.59 -9.35 7.20
N ILE A 668 -31.72 -10.30 6.89
CA ILE A 668 -30.28 -10.21 7.06
C ILE A 668 -29.60 -10.58 5.74
N ALA A 669 -28.78 -9.68 5.20
CA ALA A 669 -27.88 -9.94 4.10
C ALA A 669 -26.45 -10.11 4.62
N LEU A 670 -25.78 -11.14 4.11
CA LEU A 670 -24.38 -11.43 4.37
C LEU A 670 -23.59 -11.36 3.06
N TYR A 671 -22.66 -10.41 2.99
CA TYR A 671 -21.71 -10.28 1.87
C TYR A 671 -20.39 -10.98 2.22
N PRO A 672 -19.90 -11.95 1.43
CA PRO A 672 -18.65 -12.67 1.73
C PRO A 672 -17.42 -11.76 1.65
N LEU A 673 -16.67 -11.62 2.76
CA LEU A 673 -15.49 -10.76 2.82
C LEU A 673 -14.36 -11.26 1.89
N ARG A 674 -14.31 -12.57 1.63
CA ARG A 674 -13.37 -13.22 0.69
C ARG A 674 -13.36 -12.59 -0.71
N ASN A 675 -14.49 -12.03 -1.16
CA ASN A 675 -14.58 -11.38 -2.47
C ASN A 675 -13.72 -10.11 -2.52
N ILE A 676 -13.75 -9.33 -1.44
CA ILE A 676 -12.95 -8.12 -1.26
C ILE A 676 -11.49 -8.49 -1.04
N ASP A 677 -11.23 -9.44 -0.15
CA ASP A 677 -9.85 -9.86 0.16
C ASP A 677 -9.15 -10.47 -1.06
N ARG A 678 -9.87 -11.16 -1.96
CA ARG A 678 -9.31 -11.66 -3.23
C ARG A 678 -8.78 -10.53 -4.12
N ILE A 679 -9.56 -9.46 -4.28
CA ILE A 679 -9.18 -8.29 -5.09
C ILE A 679 -7.96 -7.61 -4.48
N ILE A 680 -7.95 -7.42 -3.16
CA ILE A 680 -6.84 -6.78 -2.44
C ILE A 680 -5.57 -7.63 -2.50
N ASN A 681 -5.68 -8.95 -2.30
CA ASN A 681 -4.53 -9.85 -2.32
C ASN A 681 -3.91 -9.92 -3.73
N GLN A 682 -4.73 -9.86 -4.78
CA GLN A 682 -4.24 -9.77 -6.16
C GLN A 682 -3.42 -8.49 -6.39
N GLN A 683 -3.92 -7.33 -5.93
CA GLN A 683 -3.18 -6.06 -6.02
C GLN A 683 -1.90 -6.06 -5.18
N LYS A 684 -1.95 -6.58 -3.94
CA LYS A 684 -0.76 -6.74 -3.08
C LYS A 684 0.31 -7.59 -3.76
N THR A 685 -0.08 -8.69 -4.40
CA THR A 685 0.85 -9.57 -5.11
C THR A 685 1.50 -8.86 -6.29
N GLN A 686 0.72 -8.13 -7.09
CA GLN A 686 1.24 -7.31 -8.19
C GLN A 686 2.22 -6.24 -7.69
N LEU A 687 1.91 -5.59 -6.57
CA LEU A 687 2.79 -4.59 -5.98
C LEU A 687 4.11 -5.21 -5.48
N LEU A 688 4.05 -6.34 -4.79
CA LEU A 688 5.24 -7.05 -4.32
C LEU A 688 6.15 -7.43 -5.49
N LEU A 689 5.58 -7.93 -6.58
CA LEU A 689 6.33 -8.22 -7.80
C LEU A 689 6.96 -6.96 -8.40
N PHE A 690 6.24 -5.83 -8.43
CA PHE A 690 6.78 -4.54 -8.91
C PHE A 690 7.92 -4.01 -8.05
N VAL A 691 7.79 -4.10 -6.72
CA VAL A 691 8.85 -3.70 -5.77
C VAL A 691 10.08 -4.58 -5.93
N LEU A 692 9.89 -5.90 -6.01
CA LEU A 692 10.98 -6.85 -6.24
C LEU A 692 11.71 -6.58 -7.56
N PHE A 693 10.95 -6.39 -8.64
CA PHE A 693 11.49 -6.01 -9.95
C PHE A 693 12.29 -4.70 -9.87
N SER A 694 11.76 -3.69 -9.17
CA SER A 694 12.43 -2.40 -9.00
C SER A 694 13.75 -2.51 -8.23
N ILE A 695 13.81 -3.37 -7.19
CA ILE A 695 15.05 -3.64 -6.44
C ILE A 695 16.08 -4.32 -7.32
N ILE A 696 15.68 -5.34 -8.09
CA ILE A 696 16.57 -6.06 -9.01
C ILE A 696 17.09 -5.11 -10.10
N LEU A 697 16.23 -4.27 -10.66
CA LEU A 697 16.61 -3.26 -11.65
C LEU A 697 17.60 -2.24 -11.06
N ALA A 698 17.35 -1.73 -9.85
CA ALA A 698 18.26 -0.79 -9.19
C ALA A 698 19.62 -1.44 -8.88
N ALA A 699 19.63 -2.68 -8.38
CA ALA A 699 20.87 -3.40 -8.08
C ALA A 699 21.68 -3.73 -9.34
N SER A 700 21.03 -4.17 -10.41
CA SER A 700 21.69 -4.44 -11.70
C SER A 700 22.26 -3.18 -12.33
N LEU A 701 21.50 -2.07 -12.35
CA LEU A 701 21.99 -0.79 -12.86
C LEU A 701 23.16 -0.26 -12.03
N ALA A 702 23.10 -0.36 -10.70
CA ALA A 702 24.19 0.02 -9.81
C ALA A 702 25.46 -0.80 -10.07
N GLN A 703 25.33 -2.12 -10.33
CA GLN A 703 26.47 -2.97 -10.69
C GLN A 703 27.05 -2.61 -12.06
N ILE A 704 26.20 -2.39 -13.07
CA ILE A 704 26.64 -2.01 -14.43
C ILE A 704 27.43 -0.70 -14.38
N LEU A 705 26.91 0.31 -13.69
CA LEU A 705 27.58 1.61 -13.55
C LEU A 705 28.84 1.53 -12.68
N ALA A 706 28.83 0.76 -11.60
CA ALA A 706 30.04 0.56 -10.80
C ALA A 706 31.15 -0.11 -11.63
N LYS A 707 30.79 -1.10 -12.46
CA LYS A 707 31.74 -1.80 -13.32
C LYS A 707 32.29 -0.88 -14.43
N SER A 708 31.41 -0.10 -15.09
CA SER A 708 31.79 0.79 -16.19
C SER A 708 32.78 1.88 -15.79
N PHE A 709 32.78 2.31 -14.52
CA PHE A 709 33.70 3.35 -14.03
C PHE A 709 34.94 2.80 -13.31
N VAL A 710 34.81 1.72 -12.52
CA VAL A 710 35.91 1.27 -11.66
C VAL A 710 36.97 0.48 -12.42
N GLU A 711 36.57 -0.36 -13.40
CA GLU A 711 37.52 -1.19 -14.15
C GLU A 711 38.47 -0.38 -15.03
N PRO A 712 37.99 0.60 -15.84
CA PRO A 712 38.89 1.47 -16.62
C PRO A 712 39.88 2.24 -15.76
N LEU A 713 39.43 2.75 -14.60
CA LEU A 713 40.29 3.50 -13.69
C LEU A 713 41.42 2.64 -13.12
N GLN A 714 41.14 1.36 -12.84
CA GLN A 714 42.18 0.41 -12.41
C GLN A 714 43.17 0.09 -13.53
N ALA A 715 42.69 -0.07 -14.76
CA ALA A 715 43.54 -0.32 -15.92
C ALA A 715 44.50 0.85 -16.18
N LEU A 716 44.01 2.10 -16.13
CA LEU A 716 44.85 3.29 -16.26
C LEU A 716 45.88 3.42 -15.13
N ARG A 717 45.49 3.13 -13.88
CA ARG A 717 46.43 3.12 -12.75
C ARG A 717 47.56 2.12 -12.98
N ASN A 718 47.23 0.92 -13.48
CA ASN A 718 48.23 -0.10 -13.76
C ASN A 718 49.15 0.30 -14.92
N GLY A 719 48.61 0.96 -15.96
CA GLY A 719 49.42 1.52 -17.04
C GLY A 719 50.42 2.58 -16.55
N ALA A 720 49.99 3.48 -15.66
CA ALA A 720 50.90 4.47 -15.06
C ALA A 720 52.06 3.81 -14.28
N LEU A 721 51.78 2.74 -13.53
CA LEU A 721 52.81 1.97 -12.83
C LEU A 721 53.77 1.26 -13.80
N ALA A 722 53.31 0.83 -14.97
CA ALA A 722 54.17 0.20 -15.97
C ALA A 722 55.22 1.18 -16.56
N ILE A 723 54.86 2.46 -16.71
CA ILE A 723 55.81 3.51 -17.13
C ILE A 723 56.90 3.69 -16.06
N GLU A 724 56.50 3.80 -14.79
CA GLU A 724 57.44 3.95 -13.66
C GLU A 724 58.46 2.79 -13.62
N ASN A 725 58.01 1.58 -13.93
CA ASN A 725 58.85 0.38 -13.92
C ASN A 725 59.62 0.12 -15.24
N ARG A 726 59.57 1.03 -16.23
CA ARG A 726 60.18 0.87 -17.57
C ARG A 726 59.71 -0.39 -18.33
N GLU A 727 58.49 -0.86 -18.07
CA GLU A 727 57.92 -2.00 -18.79
C GLU A 727 57.23 -1.54 -20.09
N PHE A 728 58.03 -1.09 -21.07
CA PHE A 728 57.53 -0.48 -22.31
C PHE A 728 56.72 -1.43 -23.20
N SER A 729 56.69 -2.73 -22.90
CA SER A 729 55.82 -3.73 -23.54
C SER A 729 54.38 -3.72 -23.01
N HIS A 730 54.09 -3.05 -21.89
CA HIS A 730 52.74 -3.03 -21.31
C HIS A 730 51.76 -2.31 -22.24
N ARG A 731 50.56 -2.89 -22.43
CA ARG A 731 49.48 -2.29 -23.21
C ARG A 731 48.19 -2.30 -22.41
N ILE A 732 47.52 -1.16 -22.36
CA ILE A 732 46.21 -1.04 -21.73
C ILE A 732 45.17 -1.57 -22.72
N ASN A 733 44.59 -2.71 -22.40
CA ASN A 733 43.59 -3.41 -23.21
C ASN A 733 42.28 -3.56 -22.44
N GLY A 734 41.16 -3.70 -23.15
CA GLY A 734 39.85 -3.96 -22.53
C GLY A 734 39.17 -2.73 -21.92
N VAL A 735 39.61 -1.53 -22.28
CA VAL A 735 38.91 -0.28 -21.99
C VAL A 735 37.96 0.04 -23.15
N GLY A 736 36.86 0.76 -22.89
CA GLY A 736 35.81 1.07 -23.88
C GLY A 736 36.30 1.91 -25.07
N LYS A 737 35.38 2.40 -25.91
CA LYS A 737 35.66 3.41 -26.96
C LYS A 737 35.26 4.83 -26.53
N ASP A 738 35.04 4.99 -25.23
CA ASP A 738 34.73 6.24 -24.57
C ASP A 738 36.02 7.02 -24.27
N GLU A 739 35.93 8.04 -23.44
CA GLU A 739 37.07 8.89 -23.06
C GLU A 739 38.19 8.07 -22.40
N PHE A 740 37.87 6.98 -21.70
CA PHE A 740 38.89 6.09 -21.14
C PHE A 740 39.63 5.29 -22.23
N GLY A 741 38.93 4.91 -23.29
CA GLY A 741 39.51 4.25 -24.46
C GLY A 741 40.48 5.14 -25.24
N GLU A 742 40.10 6.40 -25.40
CA GLU A 742 40.96 7.40 -26.03
C GLU A 742 42.27 7.58 -25.25
N ILE A 743 42.18 7.71 -23.93
CA ILE A 743 43.38 7.79 -23.06
C ILE A 743 44.23 6.52 -23.16
N ALA A 744 43.61 5.33 -23.19
CA ALA A 744 44.34 4.07 -23.35
C ALA A 744 45.08 3.98 -24.70
N THR A 745 44.48 4.52 -25.77
CA THR A 745 45.08 4.56 -27.11
C THR A 745 46.31 5.47 -27.11
N ILE A 746 46.17 6.69 -26.60
CA ILE A 746 47.27 7.65 -26.47
C ILE A 746 48.41 7.05 -25.64
N PHE A 747 48.09 6.38 -24.53
CA PHE A 747 49.08 5.68 -23.71
C PHE A 747 49.83 4.61 -24.52
N ASN A 748 49.11 3.77 -25.27
CA ASN A 748 49.73 2.68 -26.03
C ASN A 748 50.65 3.19 -27.16
N GLU A 749 50.31 4.31 -27.81
CA GLU A 749 51.14 4.94 -28.84
C GLU A 749 52.47 5.43 -28.25
N ILE A 750 52.43 6.10 -27.10
CA ILE A 750 53.63 6.56 -26.39
C ILE A 750 54.55 5.37 -26.06
N MET A 751 53.99 4.23 -25.64
CA MET A 751 54.75 3.03 -25.30
C MET A 751 55.46 2.37 -26.49
N VAL A 752 54.95 2.53 -27.72
CA VAL A 752 55.63 2.02 -28.93
C VAL A 752 56.90 2.83 -29.21
N GLY A 753 56.82 4.17 -29.11
CA GLY A 753 57.99 5.03 -29.35
C GLY A 753 59.17 4.72 -28.45
N PHE A 754 58.93 4.43 -27.16
CA PHE A 754 60.01 4.03 -26.24
C PHE A 754 60.65 2.69 -26.62
N SER A 755 59.91 1.74 -27.19
CA SER A 755 60.45 0.44 -27.60
C SER A 755 61.35 0.52 -28.85
N GLU A 756 61.10 1.46 -29.77
CA GLU A 756 61.90 1.60 -31.00
C GLU A 756 63.30 2.16 -30.73
N LEU A 757 63.44 3.04 -29.73
CA LEU A 757 64.74 3.61 -29.35
C LEU A 757 65.68 2.56 -28.74
N GLU A 758 65.15 1.60 -27.98
CA GLU A 758 65.93 0.50 -27.40
C GLU A 758 66.56 -0.40 -28.49
N VAL A 759 65.85 -0.63 -29.60
CA VAL A 759 66.36 -1.39 -30.74
C VAL A 759 67.50 -0.66 -31.45
N ALA A 760 67.39 0.66 -31.62
CA ALA A 760 68.41 1.45 -32.30
C ALA A 760 69.76 1.40 -31.56
N ARG A 761 69.74 1.38 -30.21
CA ARG A 761 70.93 1.24 -29.37
C ARG A 761 71.70 -0.04 -29.65
N ILE A 762 70.99 -1.17 -29.74
CA ILE A 762 71.58 -2.48 -30.03
C ILE A 762 72.33 -2.46 -31.37
N VAL A 763 71.78 -1.79 -32.38
CA VAL A 763 72.41 -1.66 -33.69
C VAL A 763 73.69 -0.82 -33.62
N GLN A 764 73.68 0.30 -32.90
CA GLN A 764 74.87 1.15 -32.74
C GLN A 764 76.02 0.39 -32.06
N ASP A 765 75.74 -0.34 -30.97
CA ASP A 765 76.75 -1.09 -30.22
C ASP A 765 77.45 -2.15 -31.11
N SER A 766 76.74 -2.69 -32.11
CA SER A 766 77.30 -3.67 -33.06
C SER A 766 78.30 -3.08 -34.07
N LEU A 767 78.38 -1.75 -34.18
CA LEU A 767 79.29 -1.07 -35.10
C LEU A 767 80.70 -0.90 -34.53
N PHE A 768 80.94 -1.11 -33.23
CA PHE A 768 82.28 -0.98 -32.64
C PHE A 768 83.10 -2.28 -32.76
N PRO A 769 84.44 -2.21 -32.86
CA PRO A 769 85.27 -3.41 -32.82
C PRO A 769 85.22 -4.07 -31.43
N PRO A 770 85.59 -5.36 -31.31
CA PRO A 770 85.88 -5.97 -30.02
C PRO A 770 86.90 -5.13 -29.24
N PRO A 771 86.78 -5.00 -27.89
CA PRO A 771 87.60 -4.05 -27.13
C PRO A 771 89.11 -4.26 -27.16
N GLY A 772 89.61 -5.43 -27.56
CA GLY A 772 91.05 -5.74 -27.62
C GLY A 772 91.51 -6.12 -29.02
N PHE A 773 92.71 -5.69 -29.39
CA PHE A 773 93.33 -5.95 -30.69
C PHE A 773 94.85 -6.07 -30.55
N GLU A 774 95.45 -7.09 -31.15
CA GLU A 774 96.91 -7.27 -31.18
C GLU A 774 97.39 -7.32 -32.62
N HIS A 775 98.46 -6.60 -32.93
CA HIS A 775 99.04 -6.60 -34.28
C HIS A 775 100.55 -6.35 -34.23
N GLY A 776 101.34 -7.35 -34.63
CA GLY A 776 102.80 -7.36 -34.52
C GLY A 776 103.27 -7.09 -33.08
N ASP A 777 104.13 -6.09 -32.91
CA ASP A 777 104.65 -5.68 -31.60
C ASP A 777 103.69 -4.76 -30.81
N PHE A 778 102.43 -4.58 -31.23
CA PHE A 778 101.50 -3.68 -30.55
C PHE A 778 100.29 -4.41 -29.94
N ASN A 779 99.95 -4.01 -28.72
CA ASN A 779 98.70 -4.39 -28.04
C ASN A 779 97.82 -3.16 -27.85
N ILE A 780 96.55 -3.28 -28.21
CA ILE A 780 95.55 -2.21 -28.21
C ILE A 780 94.35 -2.64 -27.37
N TYR A 781 93.82 -1.72 -26.56
CA TYR A 781 92.53 -1.87 -25.90
C TYR A 781 91.74 -0.56 -25.97
N GLY A 782 90.47 -0.61 -26.35
CA GLY A 782 89.62 0.57 -26.39
C GLY A 782 88.14 0.28 -26.15
N LYS A 783 87.43 1.28 -25.60
CA LYS A 783 86.00 1.18 -25.28
C LYS A 783 85.36 2.56 -25.20
N SER A 784 84.10 2.65 -25.65
CA SER A 784 83.22 3.81 -25.51
C SER A 784 82.10 3.52 -24.49
N ILE A 785 81.66 4.54 -23.76
CA ILE A 785 80.53 4.48 -22.83
C ILE A 785 79.61 5.66 -23.14
N SER A 786 78.45 5.39 -23.75
CA SER A 786 77.45 6.41 -24.09
C SER A 786 76.52 6.77 -22.93
N MET A 787 76.09 8.04 -22.88
CA MET A 787 75.28 8.59 -21.76
C MET A 787 73.80 8.77 -22.08
N SER A 788 73.44 8.71 -23.36
CA SER A 788 72.05 8.68 -23.81
C SER A 788 71.71 7.31 -24.43
N GLU A 789 70.48 7.15 -24.92
CA GLU A 789 70.09 5.92 -25.62
C GLU A 789 70.95 5.66 -26.89
N LEU A 790 71.54 6.70 -27.50
CA LEU A 790 72.44 6.64 -28.66
C LEU A 790 73.57 7.68 -28.59
N GLY A 791 74.83 7.26 -28.70
CA GLY A 791 76.02 8.12 -28.56
C GLY A 791 76.51 8.78 -29.87
N GLY A 792 77.40 9.78 -29.75
CA GLY A 792 78.06 10.46 -30.88
C GLY A 792 79.46 9.95 -31.21
N ASP A 793 80.10 9.28 -30.24
CA ASP A 793 81.49 8.84 -30.31
C ASP A 793 81.72 7.68 -31.29
N TYR A 794 82.88 7.72 -31.95
CA TYR A 794 83.40 6.69 -32.82
C TYR A 794 84.79 6.24 -32.36
N LEU A 795 84.97 4.95 -32.12
CA LEU A 795 86.27 4.32 -32.02
C LEU A 795 86.40 3.18 -33.01
N ASP A 796 87.61 3.01 -33.57
CA ASP A 796 87.94 1.81 -34.33
C ASP A 796 89.46 1.54 -34.29
N PHE A 797 89.81 0.29 -34.52
CA PHE A 797 91.18 -0.14 -34.74
C PHE A 797 91.16 -1.46 -35.51
N PHE A 798 91.98 -1.56 -36.55
CA PHE A 798 91.95 -2.70 -37.46
C PHE A 798 93.27 -2.86 -38.22
N ALA A 799 93.57 -4.09 -38.63
CA ALA A 799 94.69 -4.39 -39.50
C ALA A 799 94.38 -3.91 -40.93
N ILE A 800 95.33 -3.22 -41.56
CA ILE A 800 95.26 -2.82 -42.96
C ILE A 800 95.86 -3.93 -43.83
N ASP A 801 97.01 -4.47 -43.41
CA ASP A 801 97.66 -5.64 -44.01
C ASP A 801 98.42 -6.43 -42.91
N GLU A 802 99.32 -7.34 -43.28
CA GLU A 802 100.09 -8.16 -42.30
C GLU A 802 101.07 -7.33 -41.45
N ARG A 803 101.41 -6.12 -41.88
CA ARG A 803 102.42 -5.26 -41.26
C ARG A 803 101.83 -3.98 -40.69
N HIS A 804 100.79 -3.44 -41.31
CA HIS A 804 100.23 -2.14 -40.95
C HIS A 804 98.86 -2.24 -40.32
N PHE A 805 98.60 -1.36 -39.36
CA PHE A 805 97.29 -1.23 -38.71
C PHE A 805 96.93 0.24 -38.52
N ALA A 806 95.64 0.48 -38.27
CA ALA A 806 95.11 1.79 -37.94
C ALA A 806 94.51 1.84 -36.55
N VAL A 807 94.63 3.01 -35.92
CA VAL A 807 93.88 3.38 -34.72
C VAL A 807 93.20 4.71 -34.98
N LEU A 808 91.92 4.82 -34.63
CA LEU A 808 91.15 6.03 -34.86
C LEU A 808 90.14 6.30 -33.75
N THR A 809 89.84 7.57 -33.57
CA THR A 809 88.78 8.05 -32.68
C THR A 809 88.13 9.27 -33.30
N GLY A 810 86.87 9.52 -32.99
CA GLY A 810 86.20 10.77 -33.33
C GLY A 810 84.91 10.96 -32.55
N ASP A 811 84.43 12.19 -32.49
CA ASP A 811 83.22 12.57 -31.78
C ASP A 811 82.38 13.52 -32.63
N VAL A 812 81.06 13.26 -32.69
CA VAL A 812 80.09 14.06 -33.42
C VAL A 812 79.40 15.03 -32.47
N ALA A 813 79.48 16.33 -32.76
CA ALA A 813 78.93 17.37 -31.88
C ALA A 813 77.44 17.16 -31.50
N GLY A 814 77.19 16.94 -30.20
CA GLY A 814 75.87 16.72 -29.56
C GLY A 814 75.35 15.28 -29.71
N HIS A 815 74.44 14.84 -28.83
CA HIS A 815 74.05 13.43 -28.66
C HIS A 815 72.76 12.99 -29.42
N GLY A 816 72.39 11.70 -29.30
CA GLY A 816 71.14 11.11 -29.78
C GLY A 816 71.18 10.61 -31.23
N VAL A 817 69.99 10.29 -31.79
CA VAL A 817 69.84 9.63 -33.12
C VAL A 817 70.64 10.32 -34.23
N GLY A 818 70.61 11.65 -34.29
CA GLY A 818 71.30 12.40 -35.34
C GLY A 818 72.83 12.31 -35.27
N ALA A 819 73.40 12.12 -34.09
CA ALA A 819 74.84 11.98 -33.89
C ALA A 819 75.33 10.58 -34.27
N ALA A 820 74.62 9.55 -33.80
CA ALA A 820 74.87 8.15 -34.11
C ALA A 820 74.88 7.87 -35.62
N LEU A 821 74.00 8.54 -36.40
CA LEU A 821 73.97 8.40 -37.87
C LEU A 821 75.22 8.97 -38.56
N ILE A 822 75.78 10.08 -38.07
CA ILE A 822 77.02 10.65 -38.63
C ILE A 822 78.22 9.77 -38.29
N MET A 823 78.25 9.20 -37.07
CA MET A 823 79.26 8.21 -36.69
C MET A 823 79.24 7.00 -37.63
N ALA A 824 78.06 6.40 -37.85
CA ALA A 824 77.90 5.25 -38.75
C ALA A 824 78.33 5.59 -40.19
N MET A 825 78.05 6.82 -40.65
CA MET A 825 78.48 7.31 -41.95
C MET A 825 80.02 7.44 -42.04
N ALA A 826 80.70 7.91 -40.99
CA ALA A 826 82.15 7.98 -40.94
C ALA A 826 82.78 6.58 -41.04
N LYS A 827 82.25 5.60 -40.30
CA LYS A 827 82.67 4.19 -40.40
C LYS A 827 82.51 3.64 -41.81
N ALA A 828 81.35 3.85 -42.43
CA ALA A 828 81.11 3.44 -43.81
C ALA A 828 82.09 4.10 -44.80
N GLY A 829 82.44 5.36 -44.58
CA GLY A 829 83.41 6.09 -45.41
C GLY A 829 84.82 5.51 -45.36
N ILE A 830 85.26 5.05 -44.18
CA ILE A 830 86.56 4.39 -44.01
C ILE A 830 86.58 3.04 -44.70
N LEU A 831 85.56 2.21 -44.46
CA LEU A 831 85.44 0.89 -45.10
C LEU A 831 85.39 0.97 -46.63
N SER A 832 84.84 2.07 -47.16
CA SER A 832 84.74 2.31 -48.61
C SER A 832 86.01 2.91 -49.23
N SER A 833 87.02 3.27 -48.45
CA SER A 833 88.23 3.96 -48.91
C SER A 833 89.53 3.19 -48.62
N PRO A 834 89.64 1.88 -48.93
CA PRO A 834 90.81 1.07 -48.58
C PRO A 834 92.11 1.61 -49.20
N HIS A 835 92.01 2.23 -50.37
CA HIS A 835 93.13 2.84 -51.09
C HIS A 835 93.70 4.10 -50.41
N LEU A 836 93.02 4.67 -49.41
CA LEU A 836 93.49 5.87 -48.68
C LEU A 836 93.97 5.56 -47.25
N LEU A 837 93.87 4.30 -46.79
CA LEU A 837 94.16 3.94 -45.40
C LEU A 837 95.62 4.19 -44.97
N HIS A 838 96.54 4.18 -45.93
CA HIS A 838 97.97 4.48 -45.74
C HIS A 838 98.30 5.99 -45.83
N ALA A 839 97.32 6.83 -46.18
CA ALA A 839 97.46 8.27 -46.36
C ALA A 839 96.48 9.03 -45.45
N PRO A 840 96.77 9.16 -44.14
CA PRO A 840 95.84 9.74 -43.15
C PRO A 840 95.25 11.10 -43.53
N ALA A 841 96.05 12.02 -44.08
CA ALA A 841 95.59 13.34 -44.51
C ALA A 841 94.59 13.28 -45.68
N GLU A 842 94.80 12.37 -46.63
CA GLU A 842 93.89 12.17 -47.76
C GLU A 842 92.59 11.49 -47.33
N LEU A 843 92.68 10.53 -46.40
CA LEU A 843 91.52 9.90 -45.77
C LEU A 843 90.67 10.94 -45.02
N MET A 844 91.29 11.81 -44.22
CA MET A 844 90.58 12.90 -43.53
C MET A 844 89.87 13.81 -44.53
N LEU A 845 90.52 14.16 -45.65
CA LEU A 845 89.91 14.99 -46.68
C LEU A 845 88.71 14.30 -47.36
N ALA A 846 88.79 12.98 -47.59
CA ALA A 846 87.69 12.20 -48.12
C ALA A 846 86.49 12.16 -47.15
N LEU A 847 86.73 11.87 -45.87
CA LEU A 847 85.69 11.88 -44.83
C LEU A 847 85.08 13.27 -44.63
N HIS A 848 85.90 14.32 -44.67
CA HIS A 848 85.45 15.70 -44.63
C HIS A 848 84.46 16.00 -45.78
N ARG A 849 84.79 15.62 -47.01
CA ARG A 849 83.91 15.81 -48.18
C ARG A 849 82.61 15.03 -48.05
N MET A 850 82.67 13.80 -47.51
CA MET A 850 81.48 12.97 -47.26
C MET A 850 80.53 13.63 -46.25
N ILE A 851 81.06 14.08 -45.11
CA ILE A 851 80.27 14.77 -44.08
C ILE A 851 79.76 16.12 -44.60
N MET A 852 80.54 16.85 -45.39
CA MET A 852 80.08 18.10 -46.01
C MET A 852 78.92 17.88 -46.99
N ALA A 853 78.96 16.79 -47.77
CA ALA A 853 77.92 16.46 -48.74
C ALA A 853 76.58 16.02 -48.09
N SER A 854 76.61 15.49 -46.86
CA SER A 854 75.39 15.08 -46.15
C SER A 854 74.66 16.24 -45.45
N LYS A 855 75.22 17.45 -45.42
CA LYS A 855 74.62 18.61 -44.74
C LYS A 855 73.38 19.12 -45.48
N GLY A 856 72.21 18.96 -44.86
CA GLY A 856 70.96 19.62 -45.25
C GLY A 856 70.78 21.00 -44.61
N SER A 857 69.68 21.70 -44.94
CA SER A 857 69.37 23.05 -44.41
C SER A 857 69.22 23.11 -42.88
N ASN A 858 68.82 22.00 -42.24
CA ASN A 858 68.53 21.94 -40.80
C ASN A 858 69.54 21.12 -39.97
N GLN A 859 70.53 20.45 -40.58
CA GLN A 859 71.52 19.65 -39.84
C GLN A 859 72.96 20.06 -40.18
N LYS A 860 73.62 20.69 -39.21
CA LYS A 860 75.00 21.19 -39.29
C LYS A 860 75.95 20.44 -38.36
N LYS A 861 75.77 19.13 -38.19
CA LYS A 861 76.67 18.32 -37.38
C LYS A 861 78.10 18.38 -37.93
N ILE A 862 79.07 18.39 -37.05
CA ILE A 862 80.51 18.34 -37.34
C ILE A 862 81.10 17.19 -36.54
N MET A 863 82.21 16.64 -37.00
CA MET A 863 82.87 15.53 -36.33
C MET A 863 84.34 15.85 -36.10
N THR A 864 84.80 15.77 -34.85
CA THR A 864 86.23 15.73 -34.55
C THR A 864 86.74 14.33 -34.88
N PHE A 865 87.95 14.21 -35.44
CA PHE A 865 88.45 12.89 -35.87
C PHE A 865 89.97 12.81 -35.83
N GLN A 866 90.50 11.65 -35.51
CA GLN A 866 91.93 11.35 -35.53
C GLN A 866 92.19 9.99 -36.13
N TYR A 867 93.31 9.88 -36.82
CA TYR A 867 93.71 8.63 -37.46
C TYR A 867 95.22 8.45 -37.39
N LEU A 868 95.63 7.27 -36.98
CA LEU A 868 97.01 6.85 -36.86
C LEU A 868 97.23 5.59 -37.70
N TYR A 869 98.09 5.69 -38.70
CA TYR A 869 98.59 4.58 -39.51
C TYR A 869 99.94 4.13 -38.97
N LEU A 870 100.09 2.87 -38.59
CA LEU A 870 101.31 2.35 -37.96
C LEU A 870 101.87 1.12 -38.66
N ASP A 871 103.19 1.07 -38.78
CA ASP A 871 103.96 -0.12 -39.11
C ASP A 871 104.31 -0.87 -37.82
N SER A 872 103.76 -2.07 -37.66
CA SER A 872 103.86 -2.85 -36.42
C SER A 872 105.26 -3.38 -36.13
N ASN A 873 106.16 -3.42 -37.12
CA ASN A 873 107.53 -3.92 -36.95
C ASN A 873 108.52 -2.81 -36.66
N SER A 874 108.49 -1.71 -37.44
CA SER A 874 109.41 -0.58 -37.20
C SER A 874 108.96 0.28 -36.02
N GLY A 875 107.64 0.32 -35.75
CA GLY A 875 107.04 1.26 -34.82
C GLY A 875 106.95 2.69 -35.37
N THR A 876 107.15 2.88 -36.67
CA THR A 876 106.98 4.18 -37.35
C THR A 876 105.59 4.30 -37.94
N GLY A 877 105.01 5.51 -37.93
CA GLY A 877 103.67 5.74 -38.44
C GLY A 877 103.41 7.18 -38.88
N LEU A 878 102.21 7.39 -39.41
CA LEU A 878 101.67 8.68 -39.81
C LEU A 878 100.42 8.98 -39.00
N TYR A 879 100.41 10.13 -38.34
CA TYR A 879 99.30 10.63 -37.54
C TYR A 879 98.66 11.86 -38.19
N SER A 880 97.33 11.89 -38.29
CA SER A 880 96.56 13.05 -38.74
C SER A 880 95.45 13.38 -37.74
N ASN A 881 95.21 14.67 -37.52
CA ASN A 881 94.16 15.18 -36.64
C ASN A 881 93.22 16.12 -37.41
N ALA A 882 91.92 15.97 -37.16
CA ALA A 882 90.83 16.80 -37.64
C ALA A 882 90.04 17.33 -36.43
N GLY A 883 90.70 18.13 -35.59
CA GLY A 883 90.07 18.90 -34.52
C GLY A 883 89.70 18.12 -33.25
N ALA A 884 90.12 16.85 -33.11
CA ALA A 884 89.93 16.09 -31.87
C ALA A 884 91.04 16.38 -30.84
N CYS A 885 90.81 15.99 -29.58
CA CYS A 885 91.73 16.15 -28.46
C CYS A 885 93.08 15.48 -28.74
N SER A 886 94.19 16.22 -28.71
CA SER A 886 95.53 15.68 -29.00
C SER A 886 95.82 14.42 -28.15
N PRO A 887 96.18 13.27 -28.77
CA PRO A 887 96.39 12.04 -28.02
C PRO A 887 97.64 12.16 -27.15
N MET A 888 97.64 11.44 -26.03
CA MET A 888 98.74 11.47 -25.07
C MET A 888 99.76 10.39 -25.41
N LEU A 889 100.99 10.80 -25.70
CA LEU A 889 102.14 9.91 -25.88
C LEU A 889 102.85 9.71 -24.55
N ILE A 890 103.01 8.46 -24.14
CA ILE A 890 103.72 8.03 -22.94
C ILE A 890 105.06 7.43 -23.36
N LYS A 891 106.14 8.08 -22.91
CA LYS A 891 107.52 7.65 -23.17
C LYS A 891 107.95 6.53 -22.22
N ALA A 892 109.06 5.86 -22.52
CA ALA A 892 109.57 4.76 -21.70
C ALA A 892 109.93 5.19 -20.27
N ASP A 893 110.27 6.46 -20.06
CA ASP A 893 110.49 7.06 -18.73
C ASP A 893 109.18 7.42 -18.00
N ARG A 894 108.03 7.05 -18.59
CA ARG A 894 106.66 7.33 -18.15
C ARG A 894 106.28 8.81 -18.21
N SER A 895 107.09 9.68 -18.83
CA SER A 895 106.63 11.04 -19.12
C SER A 895 105.47 11.00 -20.13
N ALA A 896 104.45 11.84 -19.91
CA ALA A 896 103.27 11.93 -20.76
C ALA A 896 103.23 13.31 -21.42
N SER A 897 103.12 13.34 -22.74
CA SER A 897 103.09 14.58 -23.54
C SER A 897 102.05 14.47 -24.66
N GLU A 898 101.45 15.60 -25.03
CA GLU A 898 100.47 15.66 -26.11
C GLU A 898 101.15 15.57 -27.49
N LEU A 899 100.61 14.75 -28.39
CA LEU A 899 100.98 14.71 -29.80
C LEU A 899 100.16 15.76 -30.57
N THR A 900 100.61 17.01 -30.53
CA THR A 900 99.86 18.13 -31.10
C THR A 900 100.02 18.22 -32.61
N LEU A 901 98.91 18.08 -33.33
CA LEU A 901 98.78 18.39 -34.75
C LEU A 901 97.46 19.12 -34.96
N ALA A 902 97.49 20.32 -35.54
CA ALA A 902 96.29 21.12 -35.74
C ALA A 902 95.60 20.76 -37.05
N GLY A 903 94.27 20.65 -37.02
CA GLY A 903 93.43 20.47 -38.22
C GLY A 903 91.97 20.83 -37.93
N PRO A 904 91.21 21.30 -38.93
CA PRO A 904 89.80 21.65 -38.75
C PRO A 904 88.92 20.40 -38.61
N ALA A 905 87.90 20.43 -37.75
CA ALA A 905 86.93 19.34 -37.62
C ALA A 905 86.28 18.98 -38.98
N LEU A 906 86.00 17.69 -39.18
CA LEU A 906 85.36 17.19 -40.38
C LEU A 906 83.98 17.87 -40.54
N GLY A 907 83.72 18.40 -41.73
CA GLY A 907 82.50 19.13 -42.01
C GLY A 907 82.43 20.57 -41.45
N ALA A 908 83.44 21.08 -40.74
CA ALA A 908 83.33 22.41 -40.11
C ALA A 908 83.33 23.57 -41.13
N PHE A 909 84.20 23.51 -42.15
CA PHE A 909 84.40 24.56 -43.14
C PHE A 909 84.36 24.01 -44.56
N SER A 910 83.97 24.80 -45.57
CA SER A 910 83.85 24.33 -46.96
C SER A 910 85.19 24.05 -47.66
N LYS A 911 86.29 24.60 -47.14
CA LYS A 911 87.67 24.31 -47.57
C LYS A 911 88.44 23.90 -46.32
N ALA A 912 88.94 22.66 -46.30
CA ALA A 912 89.75 22.11 -45.23
C ALA A 912 91.01 21.46 -45.83
N GLU A 913 92.13 21.63 -45.14
CA GLU A 913 93.40 20.98 -45.45
C GLU A 913 93.85 20.19 -44.22
N TYR A 914 94.36 18.99 -44.44
CA TYR A 914 94.82 18.07 -43.41
C TYR A 914 96.29 17.75 -43.61
N GLN A 915 97.02 17.58 -42.52
CA GLN A 915 98.45 17.28 -42.52
C GLN A 915 98.68 15.93 -41.85
N ALA A 916 99.81 15.29 -42.16
CA ALA A 916 100.25 14.10 -41.47
C ALA A 916 101.62 14.37 -40.81
N SER A 917 101.75 13.96 -39.54
CA SER A 917 103.00 14.00 -38.79
C SER A 917 103.58 12.61 -38.66
N ASN A 918 104.89 12.47 -38.84
CA ASN A 918 105.58 11.21 -38.54
C ASN A 918 105.59 10.98 -37.02
N ILE A 919 105.39 9.72 -36.62
CA ILE A 919 105.53 9.27 -35.25
C ILE A 919 106.41 8.02 -35.22
N GLU A 920 107.21 7.88 -34.17
CA GLU A 920 108.04 6.71 -33.92
C GLU A 920 107.86 6.29 -32.46
N PHE A 921 107.58 5.00 -32.26
CA PHE A 921 107.36 4.39 -30.95
C PHE A 921 108.60 3.62 -30.49
N GLY A 922 109.13 3.95 -29.32
CA GLY A 922 110.09 3.09 -28.63
C GLY A 922 109.43 1.85 -28.04
N ALA A 923 110.23 0.83 -27.70
CA ALA A 923 109.79 -0.31 -26.91
C ALA A 923 109.23 0.15 -25.55
N GLY A 924 108.01 -0.30 -25.20
CA GLY A 924 107.30 0.11 -23.98
C GLY A 924 106.61 1.48 -24.06
N GLU A 925 106.75 2.22 -25.16
CA GLU A 925 106.00 3.47 -25.35
C GLU A 925 104.54 3.20 -25.67
N ALA A 926 103.66 4.09 -25.22
CA ALA A 926 102.22 3.99 -25.41
C ALA A 926 101.63 5.28 -25.97
N ILE A 927 100.53 5.18 -26.69
CA ILE A 927 99.69 6.32 -27.07
C ILE A 927 98.26 6.08 -26.60
N VAL A 928 97.64 7.13 -26.06
CA VAL A 928 96.26 7.10 -25.56
C VAL A 928 95.43 8.11 -26.32
N PHE A 929 94.46 7.61 -27.08
CA PHE A 929 93.40 8.40 -27.71
C PHE A 929 92.23 8.53 -26.75
N TYR A 930 91.62 9.71 -26.70
CA TYR A 930 90.54 10.03 -25.79
C TYR A 930 89.61 11.12 -26.36
N THR A 931 88.37 11.14 -25.88
CA THR A 931 87.41 12.24 -26.12
C THR A 931 87.41 13.25 -24.96
N ASP A 932 86.90 14.45 -25.20
CA ASP A 932 86.85 15.55 -24.22
C ASP A 932 86.13 15.17 -22.92
N GLY A 933 85.20 14.22 -22.97
CA GLY A 933 84.52 13.63 -21.81
C GLY A 933 85.42 13.17 -20.65
N ILE A 934 86.72 12.92 -20.88
CA ILE A 934 87.67 12.64 -19.77
C ILE A 934 88.30 13.90 -19.17
N VAL A 935 88.66 14.90 -19.98
CA VAL A 935 89.33 16.12 -19.48
C VAL A 935 88.33 17.12 -18.92
N GLU A 936 87.12 17.16 -19.49
CA GLU A 936 86.02 18.02 -19.03
C GLU A 936 85.22 17.39 -17.87
N ALA A 937 85.57 16.16 -17.45
CA ALA A 937 84.91 15.46 -16.36
C ALA A 937 85.00 16.23 -15.03
N ARG A 938 83.86 16.57 -14.43
CA ARG A 938 83.80 17.33 -13.18
C ARG A 938 83.59 16.45 -11.95
N SER A 939 84.29 16.80 -10.87
CA SER A 939 83.99 16.26 -9.54
C SER A 939 82.69 16.87 -8.97
N GLN A 940 82.21 16.35 -7.83
CA GLN A 940 81.11 16.96 -7.06
C GLN A 940 81.37 18.43 -6.67
N SER A 941 82.64 18.85 -6.56
CA SER A 941 83.02 20.24 -6.31
C SER A 941 83.00 21.12 -7.57
N GLY A 942 82.71 20.55 -8.74
CA GLY A 942 82.68 21.22 -10.04
C GLY A 942 84.06 21.38 -10.70
N GLU A 943 85.10 20.70 -10.21
CA GLU A 943 86.47 20.82 -10.72
C GLU A 943 86.73 19.79 -11.84
N GLU A 944 87.18 20.28 -13.00
CA GLU A 944 87.53 19.46 -14.17
C GLU A 944 88.86 18.72 -13.97
N ILE A 945 88.99 17.51 -14.50
CA ILE A 945 90.27 16.77 -14.52
C ILE A 945 91.35 17.59 -15.24
N GLY A 946 90.99 18.18 -16.39
CA GLY A 946 91.88 18.97 -17.23
C GLY A 946 93.06 18.18 -17.82
N TYR A 947 93.81 18.80 -18.72
CA TYR A 947 94.94 18.14 -19.41
C TYR A 947 96.07 17.73 -18.45
N ASP A 948 96.39 18.56 -17.45
CA ASP A 948 97.44 18.26 -16.48
C ASP A 948 97.03 17.18 -15.48
N GLY A 949 95.76 17.15 -15.07
CA GLY A 949 95.22 16.07 -14.25
C GLY A 949 95.19 14.75 -15.01
N PHE A 950 94.81 14.78 -16.29
CA PHE A 950 94.83 13.59 -17.13
C PHE A 950 96.24 13.04 -17.35
N LYS A 951 97.24 13.90 -17.60
CA LYS A 951 98.66 13.47 -17.65
C LYS A 951 99.09 12.75 -16.37
N LYS A 952 98.71 13.25 -15.18
CA LYS A 952 99.01 12.59 -13.90
C LYS A 952 98.29 11.26 -13.75
N ILE A 953 97.03 11.16 -14.18
CA ILE A 953 96.28 9.91 -14.22
C ILE A 953 97.01 8.89 -15.09
N LEU A 954 97.42 9.26 -16.31
CA LEU A 954 98.15 8.37 -17.22
C LEU A 954 99.47 7.88 -16.62
N GLN A 955 100.25 8.78 -16.01
CA GLN A 955 101.52 8.44 -15.37
C GLN A 955 101.37 7.45 -14.21
N THR A 956 100.34 7.65 -13.38
CA THR A 956 100.09 6.80 -12.20
C THR A 956 99.37 5.51 -12.52
N SER A 957 98.69 5.45 -13.66
CA SER A 957 97.87 4.31 -14.09
C SER A 957 98.57 3.37 -15.07
N TYR A 958 99.76 3.75 -15.57
CA TYR A 958 100.48 3.02 -16.61
C TYR A 958 100.71 1.54 -16.24
N ASP A 959 100.36 0.68 -17.19
CA ASP A 959 100.66 -0.75 -17.17
C ASP A 959 101.11 -1.17 -18.58
N SER A 960 101.91 -2.23 -18.70
CA SER A 960 102.32 -2.81 -19.98
C SER A 960 101.19 -3.54 -20.71
N ASP A 961 100.13 -3.94 -20.01
CA ASP A 961 98.90 -4.44 -20.60
C ASP A 961 97.93 -3.27 -20.85
N PRO A 962 97.54 -2.99 -22.11
CA PRO A 962 96.65 -1.88 -22.43
C PRO A 962 95.26 -2.01 -21.79
N GLN A 963 94.78 -3.23 -21.52
CA GLN A 963 93.49 -3.43 -20.85
C GLN A 963 93.58 -3.05 -19.37
N ILE A 964 94.64 -3.45 -18.68
CA ILE A 964 94.88 -3.06 -17.28
C ILE A 964 95.11 -1.55 -17.21
N PHE A 965 95.88 -0.99 -18.14
CA PHE A 965 96.10 0.45 -18.21
C PHE A 965 94.78 1.22 -18.40
N TYR A 966 93.94 0.79 -19.35
CA TYR A 966 92.59 1.34 -19.52
C TYR A 966 91.78 1.27 -18.21
N GLN A 967 91.75 0.12 -17.54
CA GLN A 967 90.97 -0.07 -16.30
C GLN A 967 91.46 0.85 -15.18
N ASN A 968 92.78 1.04 -15.06
CA ASN A 968 93.36 1.95 -14.08
C ASN A 968 92.96 3.41 -14.37
N ILE A 969 93.00 3.83 -15.64
CA ILE A 969 92.54 5.16 -16.07
C ILE A 969 91.05 5.33 -15.75
N TYR A 970 90.22 4.36 -16.14
CA TYR A 970 88.78 4.42 -15.91
C TYR A 970 88.44 4.46 -14.41
N ALA A 971 89.14 3.67 -13.59
CA ALA A 971 88.94 3.70 -12.14
C ALA A 971 89.35 5.04 -11.51
N ALA A 972 90.36 5.71 -12.05
CA ALA A 972 90.72 7.07 -11.63
C ALA A 972 89.65 8.09 -12.03
N TYR A 973 89.13 8.00 -13.26
CA TYR A 973 88.00 8.79 -13.74
C TYR A 973 86.75 8.61 -12.87
N SER A 974 86.31 7.36 -12.61
CA SER A 974 85.13 7.08 -11.77
C SER A 974 85.29 7.60 -10.35
N ARG A 975 86.52 7.55 -9.79
CA ARG A 975 86.81 8.14 -8.48
C ARG A 975 86.72 9.66 -8.48
N HIS A 976 87.03 10.32 -9.59
CA HIS A 976 86.96 11.79 -9.71
C HIS A 976 85.52 12.30 -9.74
N ILE A 977 84.64 11.65 -10.53
CA ILE A 977 83.23 12.07 -10.67
C ILE A 977 82.35 11.68 -9.46
N GLY A 978 82.69 10.61 -8.73
CA GLY A 978 81.99 10.22 -7.51
C GLY A 978 80.56 9.70 -7.76
N SER A 979 79.56 10.35 -7.15
CA SER A 979 78.13 10.02 -7.32
C SER A 979 77.42 10.85 -8.39
N GLU A 980 78.13 11.75 -9.06
CA GLU A 980 77.58 12.49 -10.19
C GLU A 980 77.37 11.55 -11.37
N GLU A 981 76.28 11.75 -12.11
CA GLU A 981 76.13 11.11 -13.41
C GLU A 981 77.19 11.67 -14.34
N ALA A 982 77.71 10.79 -15.19
CA ALA A 982 78.71 11.17 -16.15
C ALA A 982 78.09 12.18 -17.15
N GLN A 983 78.89 13.14 -17.63
CA GLN A 983 78.38 14.39 -18.24
C GLN A 983 78.46 14.44 -19.77
N ASP A 984 79.37 13.67 -20.39
CA ASP A 984 79.46 13.47 -21.84
C ASP A 984 80.11 12.12 -22.19
N ASP A 985 79.85 11.58 -23.39
CA ASP A 985 80.30 10.26 -23.84
C ASP A 985 81.82 10.05 -23.59
N LEU A 986 82.19 8.88 -23.04
CA LEU A 986 83.57 8.58 -22.68
C LEU A 986 84.16 7.53 -23.61
N THR A 987 85.10 7.94 -24.46
CA THR A 987 85.84 7.05 -25.36
C THR A 987 87.34 7.11 -25.11
N LEU A 988 87.96 5.94 -24.99
CA LEU A 988 89.38 5.77 -24.69
C LEU A 988 89.95 4.60 -25.48
N ILE A 989 91.13 4.78 -26.08
CA ILE A 989 91.93 3.72 -26.72
C ILE A 989 93.38 3.82 -26.24
N VAL A 990 93.91 2.72 -25.72
CA VAL A 990 95.30 2.58 -25.26
C VAL A 990 96.03 1.66 -26.23
N THR A 991 97.13 2.14 -26.80
CA THR A 991 97.99 1.36 -27.72
C THR A 991 99.42 1.34 -27.19
N ILE A 992 100.02 0.16 -27.00
CA ILE A 992 101.34 0.00 -26.38
C ILE A 992 102.23 -0.86 -27.30
N ARG A 993 103.48 -0.44 -27.51
CA ARG A 993 104.52 -1.26 -28.16
C ARG A 993 105.19 -2.19 -27.15
N LYS A 994 105.24 -3.49 -27.42
CA LYS A 994 105.90 -4.52 -26.60
C LYS A 994 107.39 -4.22 -26.45
N SER A 995 107.95 -4.56 -25.28
CA SER A 995 109.40 -4.48 -25.04
C SER A 995 110.07 -5.78 -25.44
N THR A 996 111.00 -5.74 -26.42
CA THR A 996 111.80 -6.91 -26.82
C THR A 996 112.89 -7.18 -25.76
N GLY A 997 112.62 -8.10 -24.84
CA GLY A 997 113.63 -8.63 -23.91
C GLY A 997 114.49 -9.70 -24.59
N ASN A 998 115.82 -9.53 -24.56
CA ASN A 998 116.79 -10.57 -24.89
C ASN A 998 116.51 -11.82 -24.05
N THR A 999 116.00 -12.87 -24.67
CA THR A 999 115.94 -14.22 -24.12
C THR A 999 117.13 -15.00 -24.70
N GLU A 1000 118.25 -14.99 -23.98
CA GLU A 1000 119.25 -16.04 -24.15
C GLU A 1000 118.70 -17.35 -23.55
N GLU A 1001 119.01 -18.44 -24.26
CA GLU A 1001 118.52 -19.79 -24.09
C GLU A 1001 118.65 -20.33 -22.65
N ASN A 1002 117.61 -21.01 -22.18
CA ASN A 1002 117.81 -22.23 -21.41
C ASN A 1002 116.71 -23.25 -21.72
N SER A 1003 117.13 -24.30 -22.41
CA SER A 1003 116.41 -25.56 -22.62
C SER A 1003 116.18 -26.30 -21.28
N PRO A 1004 115.28 -27.30 -21.22
CA PRO A 1004 114.42 -27.52 -20.04
C PRO A 1004 114.96 -28.53 -19.01
N LYS A 1005 114.74 -28.27 -17.71
CA LYS A 1005 113.99 -29.10 -16.72
C LYS A 1005 114.43 -28.86 -15.26
N ALA A 1006 113.43 -28.93 -14.38
CA ALA A 1006 113.38 -28.89 -12.91
C ALA A 1006 113.19 -27.50 -12.28
#